data_AF-A0A3B8ZAS8-F1
#
_entry.id   AF-A0A3B8ZAS8-F1
#
_cell.length_a   1.000
_cell.length_b   1.000
_cell.length_c   1.000
_cell.angle_alpha   90.00
_cell.angle_beta   90.00
_cell.angle_gamma   90.00
#
_symmetry.space_group_name_H-M   'P 1'
#
loop_
_entity.id
_entity.type
_entity.pdbx_description
1 polymer ?
#
loop_
_entity_poly.entity_id
_entity_poly.type
_entity_poly.pdbx_seq_one_letter_code
_entity_poly.pdbx_strand_id
1 'polypeptide(L)'
;MKSENIKSYIHRTRIGLRFTGCHSLHSCRKIIGTFVLGMICAGTLSADSPIDNSPTTASALDGSQRSTRLLDLDNLVAWCIVPFDSQRRTPAQRAEMLVELGIRRLAYDWREEHVATFEDEILQCQEHGIELLAFWGQHDHAFQLFQQYDLHPQIWQIIGDPGGESDSKVQRAAEALVPLAQRTEALKLPLVLYNHMGWDGQPENMVAVCQRLHAWGYPHVGIVYNFHHGHDHIQGWSESLRVMLPYLMCVNINGMNPGAEPKILAVGKGQYEREMIETLLRSNYRGPIGIIDHQPEVDARQALQENLAGLAELKKHLPTNLNNTSAAFSSDRFEPQYRSDFVSRQLAASGRLGDARRGAAVFGSDQTACVSCHAVKRPELQLSNAEEAPVLPEQVGGLVGPDLQQILRSRTPEQIVESLYWPEREIDAKYRLWQVLTVDGAAHSGYWTNSDDQNASIQLKEISTGLSIELDRKEVELVRPMGTAMPTGLCDRLTPLRQLDLIRFLLELREKGGVSPQDYQTIASAPQHGVAKFPFELEPVDPDRWPDHRASVNRDRVYDFYTKQAECFRSLPSAPLLLQTYPGLDSGRYGHWGNQNEATWASDAWNATMLGSMQSGVFRAGQATVTRGICVQLGSPAELNCCYDPDTLTYQAIWKGGFVKFSSVRHGFLDGL
;
A
#
# COMPACT_ATOMS: atom_id res chain seq x y z
N MET A 1 -39.36 17.31 57.20
CA MET A 1 -39.57 18.67 57.74
C MET A 1 -38.45 19.56 57.20
N LYS A 2 -38.83 20.65 56.51
CA LYS A 2 -38.06 21.82 56.02
C LYS A 2 -36.93 21.51 55.00
N SER A 3 -37.06 21.75 53.69
CA SER A 3 -37.29 23.00 52.92
C SER A 3 -36.30 24.13 53.22
N GLU A 4 -35.36 24.40 52.32
CA GLU A 4 -35.19 25.69 51.62
C GLU A 4 -33.86 25.79 50.85
N ASN A 5 -33.94 26.50 49.71
CA ASN A 5 -32.87 27.09 48.89
C ASN A 5 -32.16 26.24 47.81
N ILE A 6 -32.87 26.00 46.70
CA ILE A 6 -32.25 26.02 45.36
C ILE A 6 -32.44 27.43 44.79
N LYS A 7 -31.40 28.25 44.89
CA LYS A 7 -31.24 29.49 44.12
C LYS A 7 -30.51 29.17 42.82
N SER A 8 -31.03 29.77 41.75
CA SER A 8 -30.60 29.75 40.36
C SER A 8 -29.09 29.73 40.10
N TYR A 9 -28.65 28.80 39.24
CA TYR A 9 -27.50 28.98 38.35
C TYR A 9 -27.92 28.51 36.94
N ILE A 10 -28.42 29.46 36.13
CA ILE A 10 -28.52 29.30 34.67
C ILE A 10 -27.53 30.30 34.08
N HIS A 11 -26.44 29.79 33.51
CA HIS A 11 -25.51 30.60 32.74
C HIS A 11 -26.22 31.09 31.47
N ARG A 12 -26.41 32.41 31.39
CA ARG A 12 -26.87 33.10 30.17
C ARG A 12 -25.70 33.17 29.17
N THR A 13 -25.80 32.47 28.05
CA THR A 13 -25.06 32.83 26.85
C THR A 13 -25.95 33.73 26.00
N ARG A 14 -25.76 35.05 26.13
CA ARG A 14 -26.40 36.07 25.27
C ARG A 14 -25.61 36.17 23.97
N ILE A 15 -26.14 35.63 22.87
CA ILE A 15 -25.80 36.11 21.53
C ILE A 15 -26.72 37.30 21.25
N GLY A 16 -26.18 38.51 21.40
CA GLY A 16 -26.89 39.75 21.13
C GLY A 16 -26.85 40.10 19.66
N LEU A 17 -27.87 39.69 18.89
CA LEU A 17 -28.22 40.36 17.63
C LEU A 17 -29.15 41.53 17.96
N ARG A 18 -28.59 42.74 18.04
CA ARG A 18 -29.37 43.97 18.01
C ARG A 18 -29.64 44.35 16.56
N PHE A 19 -30.87 44.12 16.12
CA PHE A 19 -31.46 44.90 15.03
C PHE A 19 -31.98 46.22 15.61
N THR A 20 -31.39 47.34 15.18
CA THR A 20 -32.05 48.65 15.25
C THR A 20 -32.67 48.92 13.89
N GLY A 21 -33.98 49.08 13.88
CA GLY A 21 -34.75 49.38 12.68
C GLY A 21 -34.81 50.87 12.33
N CYS A 22 -35.18 51.07 11.07
CA CYS A 22 -35.88 52.21 10.47
C CYS A 22 -35.07 53.46 10.10
N HIS A 23 -34.83 53.64 8.79
CA HIS A 23 -35.71 54.48 7.97
C HIS A 23 -35.52 54.23 6.45
N SER A 24 -36.66 53.96 5.78
CA SER A 24 -37.01 54.38 4.40
C SER A 24 -36.24 53.73 3.22
N LEU A 25 -36.82 53.32 2.09
CA LEU A 25 -38.16 53.34 1.52
C LEU A 25 -38.11 52.43 0.25
N HIS A 26 -39.25 51.78 -0.05
CA HIS A 26 -39.72 51.37 -1.38
C HIS A 26 -39.24 50.07 -2.07
N SER A 27 -40.25 49.21 -2.23
CA SER A 27 -40.59 48.41 -3.41
C SER A 27 -40.02 47.00 -3.58
N CYS A 28 -40.73 46.06 -2.94
CA CYS A 28 -41.04 44.75 -3.51
C CYS A 28 -41.85 44.89 -4.82
N ARG A 29 -41.45 44.17 -5.88
CA ARG A 29 -42.35 43.23 -6.60
C ARG A 29 -41.59 42.39 -7.62
N LYS A 30 -41.68 41.06 -7.42
CA LYS A 30 -41.81 39.92 -8.36
C LYS A 30 -41.35 40.13 -9.81
N ILE A 31 -40.67 39.13 -10.37
CA ILE A 31 -41.18 38.27 -11.47
C ILE A 31 -40.16 37.17 -11.82
N ILE A 32 -40.68 35.95 -11.98
CA ILE A 32 -40.06 34.77 -12.60
C ILE A 32 -40.53 34.74 -14.07
N GLY A 33 -39.67 34.42 -15.04
CA GLY A 33 -40.10 33.86 -16.33
C GLY A 33 -39.28 34.22 -17.58
N THR A 34 -38.53 33.23 -18.09
CA THR A 34 -38.48 32.70 -19.48
C THR A 34 -38.00 33.57 -20.68
N PHE A 35 -37.38 32.85 -21.64
CA PHE A 35 -36.95 33.17 -23.04
C PHE A 35 -35.53 33.75 -23.19
N VAL A 36 -34.57 33.30 -24.01
CA VAL A 36 -34.38 32.39 -25.18
C VAL A 36 -33.64 33.20 -26.27
N LEU A 37 -32.58 32.59 -26.81
CA LEU A 37 -31.88 32.84 -28.10
C LEU A 37 -31.14 34.18 -28.36
N GLY A 38 -29.89 34.03 -28.82
CA GLY A 38 -29.55 34.53 -30.16
C GLY A 38 -28.26 35.34 -30.33
N MET A 39 -27.29 34.70 -31.01
CA MET A 39 -26.35 35.25 -32.03
C MET A 39 -25.26 36.27 -31.61
N ILE A 40 -23.96 36.02 -31.79
CA ILE A 40 -23.05 35.90 -32.98
C ILE A 40 -22.06 37.09 -33.01
N CYS A 41 -20.77 36.73 -33.04
CA CYS A 41 -19.56 37.35 -33.61
C CYS A 41 -19.40 38.88 -33.69
N ALA A 42 -18.26 39.37 -33.18
CA ALA A 42 -17.20 39.99 -33.99
C ALA A 42 -15.94 40.18 -33.12
N GLY A 43 -14.80 39.70 -33.62
CA GLY A 43 -13.49 39.94 -33.01
C GLY A 43 -12.90 41.28 -33.43
N THR A 44 -12.01 41.80 -32.58
CA THR A 44 -10.94 42.71 -32.99
C THR A 44 -9.67 42.36 -32.21
N LEU A 45 -8.61 42.09 -32.96
CA LEU A 45 -7.23 41.94 -32.52
C LEU A 45 -6.75 43.20 -31.79
N SER A 46 -6.00 43.00 -30.70
CA SER A 46 -4.82 43.82 -30.43
C SER A 46 -3.77 42.94 -29.77
N ALA A 47 -2.58 42.98 -30.36
CA ALA A 47 -1.36 42.41 -29.84
C ALA A 47 -0.80 43.26 -28.68
N ASP A 48 0.23 42.71 -28.06
CA ASP A 48 1.15 43.28 -27.06
C ASP A 48 0.79 43.02 -25.58
N SER A 49 1.31 41.90 -25.07
CA SER A 49 1.78 41.78 -23.68
C SER A 49 2.87 40.68 -23.57
N PRO A 50 3.86 40.83 -22.67
CA PRO A 50 5.12 40.10 -22.72
C PRO A 50 5.03 38.68 -22.17
N ILE A 51 5.94 37.83 -22.66
CA ILE A 51 6.16 36.43 -22.26
C ILE A 51 6.54 36.37 -20.77
N ASP A 52 5.63 35.86 -19.94
CA ASP A 52 5.90 35.44 -18.57
C ASP A 52 6.32 33.96 -18.58
N ASN A 53 7.61 33.72 -18.32
CA ASN A 53 8.21 32.39 -18.16
C ASN A 53 8.04 31.88 -16.72
N SER A 54 6.80 31.66 -16.30
CA SER A 54 6.49 30.92 -15.07
C SER A 54 5.79 29.61 -15.40
N PRO A 55 6.23 28.47 -14.82
CA PRO A 55 5.68 27.16 -15.14
C PRO A 55 4.24 27.09 -14.65
N THR A 56 3.29 27.09 -15.58
CA THR A 56 1.87 26.91 -15.32
C THR A 56 1.68 25.61 -14.56
N THR A 57 1.19 25.73 -13.32
CA THR A 57 0.79 24.63 -12.46
C THR A 57 -0.23 23.75 -13.20
N ALA A 58 0.23 22.60 -13.68
CA ALA A 58 -0.65 21.53 -14.11
C ALA A 58 -1.54 21.13 -12.95
N SER A 59 -2.85 21.37 -13.10
CA SER A 59 -3.91 20.87 -12.23
C SER A 59 -3.63 19.43 -11.81
N ALA A 60 -3.50 19.22 -10.50
CA ALA A 60 -3.22 17.92 -9.90
C ALA A 60 -4.35 16.93 -10.21
N LEU A 61 -4.13 16.06 -11.18
CA LEU A 61 -4.88 14.83 -11.35
C LEU A 61 -4.37 13.83 -10.30
N ASP A 62 -5.31 13.30 -9.51
CA ASP A 62 -5.10 12.16 -8.63
C ASP A 62 -4.41 11.03 -9.41
N GLY A 63 -3.22 10.62 -8.99
CA GLY A 63 -2.46 9.59 -9.69
C GLY A 63 -3.13 8.20 -9.81
N SER A 64 -4.26 7.95 -9.12
CA SER A 64 -5.14 6.79 -9.38
C SER A 64 -5.65 6.83 -10.83
N GLN A 65 -5.87 8.03 -11.38
CA GLN A 65 -6.18 8.26 -12.78
C GLN A 65 -4.95 8.33 -13.72
N ARG A 66 -3.71 8.32 -13.19
CA ARG A 66 -2.48 8.34 -14.01
C ARG A 66 -1.94 6.95 -14.30
N SER A 67 -2.10 5.98 -13.40
CA SER A 67 -1.63 4.61 -13.63
C SER A 67 -2.44 3.90 -14.71
N THR A 68 -3.75 4.13 -14.80
CA THR A 68 -4.64 3.53 -15.81
C THR A 68 -4.37 4.05 -17.23
N ARG A 69 -3.75 5.24 -17.37
CA ARG A 69 -3.36 5.82 -18.67
C ARG A 69 -2.25 5.07 -19.38
N LEU A 70 -1.45 4.27 -18.67
CA LEU A 70 -0.38 3.50 -19.29
C LEU A 70 -0.92 2.52 -20.35
N LEU A 71 -2.16 2.05 -20.17
CA LEU A 71 -2.84 1.12 -21.06
C LEU A 71 -3.88 1.81 -21.96
N ASP A 72 -3.90 3.14 -22.03
CA ASP A 72 -4.82 3.88 -22.92
C ASP A 72 -4.38 3.79 -24.37
N LEU A 73 -5.35 3.91 -25.30
CA LEU A 73 -5.15 3.68 -26.74
C LEU A 73 -4.06 4.58 -27.32
N ASP A 74 -3.95 5.82 -26.83
CA ASP A 74 -2.93 6.79 -27.25
C ASP A 74 -1.53 6.42 -26.75
N ASN A 75 -1.41 5.50 -25.79
CA ASN A 75 -0.13 4.97 -25.34
C ASN A 75 0.27 3.61 -25.96
N LEU A 76 -0.64 2.99 -26.72
CA LEU A 76 -0.42 1.67 -27.32
C LEU A 76 0.39 1.76 -28.62
N VAL A 77 1.19 0.71 -28.86
CA VAL A 77 2.01 0.54 -30.04
C VAL A 77 1.67 -0.81 -30.67
N ALA A 78 1.40 -0.83 -31.98
CA ALA A 78 1.30 -2.09 -32.70
C ALA A 78 2.70 -2.63 -33.01
N TRP A 79 2.97 -3.89 -32.67
CA TRP A 79 4.27 -4.54 -32.86
C TRP A 79 4.11 -5.93 -33.50
N CYS A 80 5.10 -6.33 -34.31
CA CYS A 80 5.12 -7.58 -35.09
C CYS A 80 3.99 -7.74 -36.13
N ILE A 81 3.26 -6.67 -36.47
CA ILE A 81 2.09 -6.78 -37.36
C ILE A 81 2.40 -6.71 -38.86
N VAL A 82 3.67 -6.64 -39.25
CA VAL A 82 4.07 -6.44 -40.66
C VAL A 82 4.37 -7.78 -41.34
N PRO A 83 5.39 -8.57 -40.93
CA PRO A 83 5.71 -9.84 -41.56
C PRO A 83 4.81 -11.00 -41.11
N PHE A 84 4.03 -10.83 -40.03
CA PHE A 84 3.18 -11.87 -39.47
C PHE A 84 1.71 -11.75 -39.87
N ASP A 85 1.31 -10.67 -40.54
CA ASP A 85 -0.07 -10.49 -40.97
C ASP A 85 -0.45 -11.47 -42.10
N SER A 86 -1.28 -12.46 -41.79
CA SER A 86 -1.76 -13.45 -42.77
C SER A 86 -2.49 -12.84 -43.98
N GLN A 87 -3.03 -11.62 -43.84
CA GLN A 87 -3.69 -10.91 -44.94
C GLN A 87 -2.70 -10.18 -45.86
N ARG A 88 -1.41 -10.11 -45.47
CA ARG A 88 -0.34 -9.43 -46.22
C ARG A 88 -0.75 -8.02 -46.68
N ARG A 89 -1.33 -7.24 -45.75
CA ARG A 89 -1.82 -5.90 -46.03
C ARG A 89 -0.73 -5.01 -46.63
N THR A 90 -1.12 -4.13 -47.54
CA THR A 90 -0.26 -3.04 -48.03
C THR A 90 -0.05 -1.99 -46.94
N PRO A 91 0.92 -1.07 -47.08
CA PRO A 91 1.12 0.01 -46.11
C PRO A 91 -0.14 0.85 -45.87
N ALA A 92 -0.86 1.24 -46.93
CA ALA A 92 -2.12 1.99 -46.82
C ALA A 92 -3.20 1.21 -46.03
N GLN A 93 -3.39 -0.07 -46.35
CA GLN A 93 -4.36 -0.92 -45.65
C GLN A 93 -4.00 -1.11 -44.15
N ARG A 94 -2.71 -1.14 -43.83
CA ARG A 94 -2.23 -1.24 -42.44
C ARG A 94 -2.47 0.06 -41.69
N ALA A 95 -2.18 1.21 -42.30
CA ALA A 95 -2.46 2.51 -41.71
C ALA A 95 -3.97 2.69 -41.44
N GLU A 96 -4.83 2.36 -42.41
CA GLU A 96 -6.29 2.35 -42.24
C GLU A 96 -6.73 1.45 -41.08
N MET A 97 -6.20 0.22 -41.02
CA MET A 97 -6.51 -0.72 -39.94
C MET A 97 -6.12 -0.17 -38.57
N LEU A 98 -4.92 0.40 -38.42
CA LEU A 98 -4.47 0.99 -37.15
C LEU A 98 -5.35 2.19 -36.77
N VAL A 99 -5.74 3.02 -37.74
CA VAL A 99 -6.63 4.15 -37.52
C VAL A 99 -7.98 3.70 -36.96
N GLU A 100 -8.59 2.69 -37.60
CA GLU A 100 -9.88 2.10 -37.20
C GLU A 100 -9.82 1.44 -35.81
N LEU A 101 -8.69 0.81 -35.46
CA LEU A 101 -8.48 0.23 -34.13
C LEU A 101 -8.14 1.27 -33.06
N GLY A 102 -7.97 2.54 -33.43
CA GLY A 102 -7.63 3.62 -32.51
C GLY A 102 -6.17 3.65 -32.07
N ILE A 103 -5.31 2.84 -32.69
CA ILE A 103 -3.87 2.80 -32.41
C ILE A 103 -3.18 3.87 -33.27
N ARG A 104 -2.27 4.63 -32.67
CA ARG A 104 -1.57 5.75 -33.32
C ARG A 104 -0.05 5.63 -33.29
N ARG A 105 0.48 4.48 -32.89
CA ARG A 105 1.93 4.19 -32.93
C ARG A 105 2.20 2.82 -33.53
N LEU A 106 3.25 2.76 -34.36
CA LEU A 106 3.73 1.55 -35.01
C LEU A 106 5.20 1.32 -34.64
N ALA A 107 5.51 0.11 -34.20
CA ALA A 107 6.87 -0.43 -34.20
C ALA A 107 7.00 -1.33 -35.44
N TYR A 108 7.91 -0.99 -36.34
CA TYR A 108 8.02 -1.62 -37.65
C TYR A 108 9.08 -2.71 -37.66
N ASP A 109 8.64 -3.96 -37.83
CA ASP A 109 9.49 -5.06 -38.22
C ASP A 109 9.40 -5.35 -39.72
N TRP A 110 10.47 -5.88 -40.29
CA TRP A 110 10.59 -5.99 -41.74
C TRP A 110 11.29 -7.27 -42.16
N ARG A 111 11.15 -7.57 -43.44
CA ARG A 111 11.79 -8.66 -44.19
C ARG A 111 12.15 -8.09 -45.55
N GLU A 112 12.99 -8.78 -46.30
CA GLU A 112 13.51 -8.28 -47.59
C GLU A 112 12.40 -7.81 -48.54
N GLU A 113 11.27 -8.51 -48.58
CA GLU A 113 10.11 -8.15 -49.40
C GLU A 113 9.47 -6.80 -49.06
N HIS A 114 9.65 -6.29 -47.84
CA HIS A 114 9.06 -5.04 -47.38
C HIS A 114 9.90 -3.80 -47.72
N VAL A 115 11.18 -3.99 -48.06
CA VAL A 115 12.13 -2.88 -48.28
C VAL A 115 11.65 -1.94 -49.39
N ALA A 116 11.11 -2.49 -50.49
CA ALA A 116 10.64 -1.71 -51.64
C ALA A 116 9.42 -0.83 -51.34
N THR A 117 8.65 -1.15 -50.29
CA THR A 117 7.42 -0.44 -49.91
C THR A 117 7.57 0.35 -48.61
N PHE A 118 8.77 0.40 -48.02
CA PHE A 118 8.95 1.03 -46.71
C PHE A 118 8.78 2.54 -46.73
N GLU A 119 9.19 3.22 -47.82
CA GLU A 119 8.92 4.66 -47.97
C GLU A 119 7.42 4.95 -48.02
N ASP A 120 6.62 4.09 -48.69
CA ASP A 120 5.16 4.20 -48.69
C ASP A 120 4.59 4.02 -47.27
N GLU A 121 5.13 3.09 -46.47
CA GLU A 121 4.74 2.96 -45.05
C GLU A 121 4.98 4.24 -44.25
N ILE A 122 6.10 4.92 -44.46
CA ILE A 122 6.37 6.22 -43.82
C ILE A 122 5.31 7.25 -44.23
N LEU A 123 5.04 7.36 -45.54
CA LEU A 123 4.08 8.33 -46.07
C LEU A 123 2.66 8.06 -45.54
N GLN A 124 2.23 6.80 -45.53
CA GLN A 124 0.93 6.39 -45.00
C GLN A 124 0.84 6.64 -43.48
N CYS A 125 1.91 6.37 -42.73
CA CYS A 125 1.94 6.73 -41.31
C CYS A 125 1.77 8.24 -41.10
N GLN A 126 2.48 9.07 -41.86
CA GLN A 126 2.38 10.54 -41.76
C GLN A 126 0.98 11.05 -42.16
N GLU A 127 0.42 10.55 -43.26
CA GLU A 127 -0.91 10.90 -43.76
C GLU A 127 -2.00 10.59 -42.72
N HIS A 128 -1.88 9.46 -42.03
CA HIS A 128 -2.86 8.98 -41.06
C HIS A 128 -2.57 9.40 -39.60
N GLY A 129 -1.51 10.17 -39.36
CA GLY A 129 -1.11 10.61 -38.02
C GLY A 129 -0.69 9.46 -37.10
N ILE A 130 -0.01 8.45 -37.66
CA ILE A 130 0.58 7.32 -36.95
C ILE A 130 2.06 7.62 -36.74
N GLU A 131 2.50 7.58 -35.49
CA GLU A 131 3.91 7.70 -35.12
C GLU A 131 4.65 6.40 -35.42
N LEU A 132 5.70 6.48 -36.25
CA LEU A 132 6.68 5.40 -36.37
C LEU A 132 7.60 5.43 -35.13
N LEU A 133 7.17 4.76 -34.07
CA LEU A 133 7.86 4.79 -32.77
C LEU A 133 9.19 4.05 -32.81
N ALA A 134 9.24 2.90 -33.50
CA ALA A 134 10.40 2.02 -33.50
C ALA A 134 10.61 1.31 -34.84
N PHE A 135 11.85 0.92 -35.10
CA PHE A 135 12.28 0.12 -36.24
C PHE A 135 13.16 -1.03 -35.75
N TRP A 136 12.85 -2.25 -36.19
CA TRP A 136 13.58 -3.44 -35.75
C TRP A 136 14.79 -3.76 -36.64
N GLY A 137 15.96 -3.84 -36.02
CA GLY A 137 17.23 -4.13 -36.69
C GLY A 137 17.81 -2.92 -37.42
N GLN A 138 18.60 -3.19 -38.46
CA GLN A 138 19.35 -2.18 -39.22
C GLN A 138 19.09 -2.34 -40.71
N HIS A 139 18.90 -1.22 -41.40
CA HIS A 139 18.86 -1.20 -42.87
C HIS A 139 19.30 0.17 -43.40
N ASP A 140 20.24 0.19 -44.35
CA ASP A 140 20.84 1.44 -44.83
C ASP A 140 19.82 2.37 -45.49
N HIS A 141 18.92 1.81 -46.30
CA HIS A 141 17.85 2.58 -46.92
C HIS A 141 16.88 3.16 -45.88
N ALA A 142 16.59 2.43 -44.79
CA ALA A 142 15.70 2.94 -43.74
C ALA A 142 16.33 4.14 -43.03
N PHE A 143 17.63 4.07 -42.71
CA PHE A 143 18.34 5.21 -42.12
C PHE A 143 18.39 6.43 -43.05
N GLN A 144 18.53 6.23 -44.37
CA GLN A 144 18.45 7.32 -45.35
C GLN A 144 17.05 7.97 -45.33
N LEU A 145 15.99 7.16 -45.30
CA LEU A 145 14.62 7.66 -45.23
C LEU A 145 14.36 8.40 -43.91
N PHE A 146 14.88 7.92 -42.77
CA PHE A 146 14.73 8.64 -41.50
C PHE A 146 15.35 10.04 -41.55
N GLN A 147 16.50 10.20 -42.21
CA GLN A 147 17.07 11.53 -42.45
C GLN A 147 16.23 12.37 -43.41
N GLN A 148 15.77 11.77 -44.51
CA GLN A 148 14.97 12.47 -45.53
C GLN A 148 13.66 13.03 -44.96
N TYR A 149 13.00 12.27 -44.08
CA TYR A 149 11.70 12.60 -43.50
C TYR A 149 11.78 13.16 -42.07
N ASP A 150 12.99 13.44 -41.55
CA ASP A 150 13.25 13.92 -40.18
C ASP A 150 12.56 13.07 -39.09
N LEU A 151 12.68 11.75 -39.22
CA LEU A 151 12.10 10.77 -38.30
C LEU A 151 13.13 10.31 -37.28
N HIS A 152 12.66 10.11 -36.05
CA HIS A 152 13.50 9.66 -34.94
C HIS A 152 12.98 8.40 -34.22
N PRO A 153 12.73 7.28 -34.94
CA PRO A 153 12.30 6.04 -34.31
C PRO A 153 13.39 5.47 -33.39
N GLN A 154 12.96 4.73 -32.38
CA GLN A 154 13.83 3.84 -31.61
C GLN A 154 14.37 2.71 -32.51
N ILE A 155 15.66 2.41 -32.44
CA ILE A 155 16.28 1.29 -33.16
C ILE A 155 16.37 0.09 -32.24
N TRP A 156 15.51 -0.90 -32.45
CA TRP A 156 15.43 -2.11 -31.63
C TRP A 156 16.43 -3.14 -32.13
N GLN A 157 17.47 -3.41 -31.34
CA GLN A 157 18.59 -4.26 -31.75
C GLN A 157 18.84 -5.38 -30.75
N ILE A 158 18.94 -6.61 -31.27
CA ILE A 158 19.40 -7.78 -30.50
C ILE A 158 20.92 -7.67 -30.31
N ILE A 159 21.41 -7.96 -29.11
CA ILE A 159 22.85 -7.87 -28.77
C ILE A 159 23.60 -9.10 -29.32
N GLY A 160 23.00 -10.29 -29.21
CA GLY A 160 23.64 -11.58 -29.47
C GLY A 160 24.54 -12.05 -28.32
N ASP A 161 24.90 -13.34 -28.30
CA ASP A 161 25.89 -13.87 -27.36
C ASP A 161 27.31 -13.71 -27.94
N PRO A 162 28.18 -12.86 -27.35
CA PRO A 162 29.55 -12.71 -27.82
C PRO A 162 30.44 -13.96 -27.53
N GLY A 163 29.96 -14.99 -26.83
CA GLY A 163 30.75 -16.16 -26.36
C GLY A 163 31.69 -15.81 -25.21
N GLY A 164 32.44 -16.74 -24.58
CA GLY A 164 33.47 -16.45 -23.53
C GLY A 164 32.97 -16.26 -22.07
N GLU A 165 33.83 -15.83 -21.14
CA GLU A 165 33.48 -15.67 -19.70
C GLU A 165 32.69 -14.39 -19.38
N SER A 166 31.87 -14.39 -18.31
CA SER A 166 30.78 -13.41 -18.05
C SER A 166 31.17 -11.93 -18.14
N ASP A 167 32.18 -11.45 -17.40
CA ASP A 167 32.56 -10.02 -17.42
C ASP A 167 33.15 -9.59 -18.77
N SER A 168 33.81 -10.51 -19.46
CA SER A 168 34.32 -10.29 -20.82
C SER A 168 33.20 -10.22 -21.86
N LYS A 169 32.02 -10.79 -21.58
CA LYS A 169 30.87 -10.76 -22.49
C LYS A 169 30.26 -9.37 -22.56
N VAL A 170 30.01 -8.73 -21.43
CA VAL A 170 29.44 -7.37 -21.37
C VAL A 170 30.34 -6.37 -22.12
N GLN A 171 31.66 -6.44 -21.91
CA GLN A 171 32.62 -5.59 -22.62
C GLN A 171 32.52 -5.78 -24.13
N ARG A 172 32.59 -7.02 -24.61
CA ARG A 172 32.56 -7.32 -26.06
C ARG A 172 31.22 -7.00 -26.70
N ALA A 173 30.12 -7.26 -26.01
CA ALA A 173 28.79 -6.87 -26.45
C ALA A 173 28.67 -5.35 -26.61
N ALA A 174 29.15 -4.58 -25.62
CA ALA A 174 29.17 -3.13 -25.71
C ALA A 174 30.08 -2.65 -26.86
N GLU A 175 31.29 -3.20 -27.01
CA GLU A 175 32.22 -2.86 -28.11
C GLU A 175 31.59 -3.12 -29.48
N ALA A 176 30.91 -4.26 -29.65
CA ALA A 176 30.25 -4.62 -30.90
C ALA A 176 29.10 -3.65 -31.27
N LEU A 177 28.46 -3.05 -30.27
CA LEU A 177 27.38 -2.07 -30.47
C LEU A 177 27.89 -0.64 -30.73
N VAL A 178 29.15 -0.33 -30.48
CA VAL A 178 29.71 1.04 -30.64
C VAL A 178 29.46 1.61 -32.04
N PRO A 179 29.72 0.91 -33.16
CA PRO A 179 29.47 1.47 -34.49
C PRO A 179 28.01 1.85 -34.71
N LEU A 180 27.07 1.06 -34.19
CA LEU A 180 25.64 1.36 -34.27
C LEU A 180 25.27 2.51 -33.31
N ALA A 181 25.83 2.56 -32.11
CA ALA A 181 25.61 3.64 -31.16
C ALA A 181 26.05 5.00 -31.74
N GLN A 182 27.20 5.05 -32.42
CA GLN A 182 27.69 6.24 -33.12
C GLN A 182 26.78 6.65 -34.27
N ARG A 183 26.35 5.67 -35.09
CA ARG A 183 25.44 5.93 -36.21
C ARG A 183 24.11 6.48 -35.72
N THR A 184 23.51 5.85 -34.71
CA THR A 184 22.23 6.26 -34.14
C THR A 184 22.30 7.60 -33.43
N GLU A 185 23.39 7.89 -32.72
CA GLU A 185 23.65 9.22 -32.13
C GLU A 185 23.71 10.32 -33.19
N ALA A 186 24.46 10.11 -34.28
CA ALA A 186 24.56 11.07 -35.37
C ALA A 186 23.21 11.37 -36.05
N LEU A 187 22.30 10.39 -36.03
CA LEU A 187 20.94 10.49 -36.56
C LEU A 187 19.89 10.87 -35.51
N LYS A 188 20.30 11.08 -34.25
CA LYS A 188 19.41 11.34 -33.09
C LYS A 188 18.34 10.25 -32.87
N LEU A 189 18.69 9.01 -33.17
CA LEU A 189 17.84 7.84 -32.98
C LEU A 189 18.18 7.18 -31.63
N PRO A 190 17.24 6.90 -30.73
CA PRO A 190 17.51 6.09 -29.54
C PRO A 190 17.92 4.67 -29.96
N LEU A 191 19.02 4.14 -29.42
CA LEU A 191 19.40 2.75 -29.61
C LEU A 191 18.84 1.90 -28.47
N VAL A 192 18.02 0.91 -28.77
CA VAL A 192 17.24 0.21 -27.75
C VAL A 192 17.50 -1.29 -27.83
N LEU A 193 18.05 -1.85 -26.75
CA LEU A 193 18.41 -3.26 -26.66
C LEU A 193 17.15 -4.11 -26.55
N TYR A 194 17.01 -5.10 -27.42
CA TYR A 194 15.84 -5.98 -27.52
C TYR A 194 16.16 -7.33 -26.88
N ASN A 195 15.39 -7.73 -25.85
CA ASN A 195 15.58 -9.03 -25.20
C ASN A 195 15.12 -10.18 -26.12
N HIS A 196 16.00 -11.15 -26.37
CA HIS A 196 15.72 -12.27 -27.27
C HIS A 196 16.30 -13.60 -26.77
N MET A 197 15.72 -14.14 -25.68
CA MET A 197 16.15 -15.38 -25.02
C MET A 197 17.66 -15.40 -24.68
N GLY A 198 18.19 -16.51 -24.18
CA GLY A 198 19.65 -16.67 -24.03
C GLY A 198 20.32 -15.63 -23.12
N TRP A 199 21.61 -15.35 -23.37
CA TRP A 199 22.42 -14.43 -22.55
C TRP A 199 22.01 -12.96 -22.73
N ASP A 200 21.76 -12.54 -23.96
CA ASP A 200 21.37 -11.18 -24.34
C ASP A 200 19.92 -10.84 -24.03
N GLY A 201 19.08 -11.84 -23.77
CA GLY A 201 17.74 -11.65 -23.23
C GLY A 201 17.67 -11.46 -21.72
N GLN A 202 18.77 -11.68 -20.97
CA GLN A 202 18.76 -11.53 -19.51
C GLN A 202 18.76 -10.05 -19.09
N PRO A 203 17.80 -9.61 -18.25
CA PRO A 203 17.69 -8.22 -17.78
C PRO A 203 18.98 -7.62 -17.24
N GLU A 204 19.73 -8.37 -16.41
CA GLU A 204 20.96 -7.91 -15.78
C GLU A 204 22.07 -7.67 -16.80
N ASN A 205 22.15 -8.51 -17.83
CA ASN A 205 23.15 -8.37 -18.89
C ASN A 205 22.84 -7.16 -19.77
N MET A 206 21.56 -6.97 -20.14
CA MET A 206 21.13 -5.80 -20.90
C MET A 206 21.43 -4.50 -20.15
N VAL A 207 21.11 -4.45 -18.85
CA VAL A 207 21.43 -3.31 -17.98
C VAL A 207 22.94 -3.08 -17.90
N ALA A 208 23.75 -4.13 -17.75
CA ALA A 208 25.21 -3.99 -17.71
C ALA A 208 25.79 -3.46 -19.03
N VAL A 209 25.23 -3.85 -20.18
CA VAL A 209 25.60 -3.32 -21.50
C VAL A 209 25.20 -1.85 -21.63
N CYS A 210 23.98 -1.47 -21.23
CA CYS A 210 23.54 -0.06 -21.19
C CYS A 210 24.48 0.79 -20.32
N GLN A 211 24.78 0.34 -19.09
CA GLN A 211 25.70 1.03 -18.18
C GLN A 211 27.08 1.24 -18.80
N ARG A 212 27.59 0.22 -19.50
CA ARG A 212 28.90 0.31 -20.17
C ARG A 212 28.88 1.34 -21.31
N LEU A 213 27.86 1.29 -22.17
CA LEU A 213 27.72 2.23 -23.28
C LEU A 213 27.49 3.66 -22.79
N HIS A 214 26.69 3.86 -21.73
CA HIS A 214 26.50 5.15 -21.08
C HIS A 214 27.83 5.71 -20.54
N ALA A 215 28.63 4.87 -19.89
CA ALA A 215 29.96 5.25 -19.41
C ALA A 215 30.93 5.62 -20.54
N TRP A 216 30.69 5.14 -21.77
CA TRP A 216 31.44 5.50 -22.97
C TRP A 216 30.85 6.67 -23.75
N GLY A 217 29.84 7.35 -23.21
CA GLY A 217 29.26 8.56 -23.79
C GLY A 217 28.04 8.34 -24.67
N TYR A 218 27.39 7.17 -24.62
CA TYR A 218 26.17 6.88 -25.38
C TYR A 218 24.93 6.80 -24.46
N PRO A 219 24.47 7.92 -23.84
CA PRO A 219 23.36 7.91 -22.90
C PRO A 219 21.99 7.65 -23.55
N HIS A 220 21.90 7.73 -24.88
CA HIS A 220 20.68 7.47 -25.66
C HIS A 220 20.37 5.97 -25.81
N VAL A 221 21.20 5.09 -25.22
CA VAL A 221 20.99 3.65 -25.25
C VAL A 221 19.99 3.22 -24.16
N GLY A 222 18.94 2.48 -24.52
CA GLY A 222 17.92 1.99 -23.59
C GLY A 222 17.56 0.52 -23.81
N ILE A 223 16.45 0.08 -23.22
CA ILE A 223 15.93 -1.29 -23.26
C ILE A 223 14.48 -1.30 -23.74
N VAL A 224 14.15 -2.23 -24.63
CA VAL A 224 12.78 -2.66 -24.92
C VAL A 224 12.62 -4.07 -24.38
N TYR A 225 11.61 -4.26 -23.53
CA TYR A 225 11.36 -5.55 -22.93
C TYR A 225 10.11 -6.21 -23.51
N ASN A 226 10.26 -7.42 -24.02
CA ASN A 226 9.28 -8.22 -24.73
C ASN A 226 8.88 -9.42 -23.86
N PHE A 227 7.61 -9.46 -23.46
CA PHE A 227 7.07 -10.52 -22.62
C PHE A 227 7.24 -11.91 -23.26
N HIS A 228 6.92 -12.08 -24.54
CA HIS A 228 7.06 -13.35 -25.27
C HIS A 228 8.50 -13.89 -25.41
N HIS A 229 9.52 -13.09 -25.07
CA HIS A 229 10.91 -13.55 -24.97
C HIS A 229 11.40 -13.70 -23.52
N GLY A 230 10.53 -13.45 -22.54
CA GLY A 230 10.83 -13.44 -21.12
C GLY A 230 10.04 -14.45 -20.30
N HIS A 231 9.62 -15.58 -20.89
CA HIS A 231 8.86 -16.61 -20.17
C HIS A 231 9.63 -17.16 -18.95
N ASP A 232 10.95 -17.25 -19.02
CA ASP A 232 11.79 -17.71 -17.90
C ASP A 232 11.92 -16.64 -16.80
N HIS A 233 11.50 -15.39 -17.08
CA HIS A 233 11.55 -14.27 -16.13
C HIS A 233 10.21 -14.04 -15.42
N ILE A 234 9.17 -14.84 -15.67
CA ILE A 234 7.85 -14.68 -15.03
C ILE A 234 7.97 -14.62 -13.51
N GLN A 235 8.72 -15.57 -12.92
CA GLN A 235 8.93 -15.66 -11.47
C GLN A 235 9.93 -14.62 -10.93
N GLY A 236 10.65 -13.90 -11.78
CA GLY A 236 11.63 -12.88 -11.39
C GLY A 236 11.22 -11.47 -11.80
N TRP A 237 10.01 -11.29 -12.36
CA TRP A 237 9.66 -10.10 -13.12
C TRP A 237 9.77 -8.80 -12.32
N SER A 238 9.37 -8.79 -11.05
CA SER A 238 9.45 -7.60 -10.20
C SER A 238 10.90 -7.10 -10.04
N GLU A 239 11.84 -8.02 -9.81
CA GLU A 239 13.26 -7.69 -9.67
C GLU A 239 13.87 -7.27 -11.01
N SER A 240 13.56 -8.01 -12.07
CA SER A 240 13.98 -7.68 -13.43
C SER A 240 13.49 -6.29 -13.86
N LEU A 241 12.22 -5.97 -13.60
CA LEU A 241 11.66 -4.65 -13.86
C LEU A 241 12.39 -3.58 -13.05
N ARG A 242 12.65 -3.82 -11.77
CA ARG A 242 13.34 -2.87 -10.87
C ARG A 242 14.72 -2.49 -11.39
N VAL A 243 15.51 -3.47 -11.84
CA VAL A 243 16.87 -3.21 -12.37
C VAL A 243 16.84 -2.56 -13.76
N MET A 244 15.87 -2.91 -14.60
CA MET A 244 15.73 -2.34 -15.96
C MET A 244 15.11 -0.96 -15.97
N LEU A 245 14.30 -0.60 -14.97
CA LEU A 245 13.47 0.62 -14.97
C LEU A 245 14.20 1.90 -15.39
N PRO A 246 15.44 2.18 -14.97
CA PRO A 246 16.17 3.39 -15.40
C PRO A 246 16.50 3.46 -16.90
N TYR A 247 16.51 2.31 -17.58
CA TYR A 247 16.88 2.17 -19.00
C TYR A 247 15.69 1.80 -19.89
N LEU A 248 14.52 1.50 -19.30
CA LEU A 248 13.37 0.95 -20.00
C LEU A 248 12.65 2.03 -20.82
N MET A 249 12.62 1.85 -22.14
CA MET A 249 12.03 2.79 -23.10
C MET A 249 10.70 2.31 -23.69
N CYS A 250 10.49 0.99 -23.79
CA CYS A 250 9.25 0.38 -24.26
C CYS A 250 9.04 -0.99 -23.59
N VAL A 251 7.78 -1.40 -23.38
CA VAL A 251 7.44 -2.76 -22.94
C VAL A 251 6.38 -3.33 -23.86
N ASN A 252 6.70 -4.44 -24.53
CA ASN A 252 5.78 -5.17 -25.38
C ASN A 252 5.16 -6.33 -24.57
N ILE A 253 3.83 -6.33 -24.46
CA ILE A 253 3.05 -7.26 -23.64
C ILE A 253 2.27 -8.25 -24.51
N ASN A 254 2.05 -9.43 -23.96
CA ASN A 254 1.21 -10.50 -24.49
C ASN A 254 0.78 -11.41 -23.33
N GLY A 255 -0.11 -12.37 -23.60
CA GLY A 255 -0.46 -13.40 -22.62
C GLY A 255 0.74 -14.28 -22.26
N MET A 256 0.95 -14.54 -20.96
CA MET A 256 2.15 -15.20 -20.44
C MET A 256 1.82 -16.51 -19.73
N ASN A 257 2.41 -17.60 -20.24
CA ASN A 257 2.31 -18.94 -19.69
C ASN A 257 3.70 -19.49 -19.30
N PRO A 258 3.76 -20.45 -18.35
CA PRO A 258 5.01 -21.09 -17.97
C PRO A 258 5.54 -21.92 -19.16
N GLY A 259 6.86 -21.98 -19.30
CA GLY A 259 7.51 -22.79 -20.34
C GLY A 259 7.25 -22.35 -21.79
N ALA A 260 6.62 -21.19 -22.00
CA ALA A 260 6.20 -20.72 -23.33
C ALA A 260 5.21 -21.68 -24.03
N GLU A 261 4.28 -22.26 -23.27
CA GLU A 261 3.27 -23.19 -23.78
C GLU A 261 1.83 -22.63 -23.63
N PRO A 262 1.23 -22.07 -24.70
CA PRO A 262 1.88 -21.57 -25.92
C PRO A 262 2.65 -20.26 -25.67
N LYS A 263 3.58 -19.95 -26.58
CA LYS A 263 4.49 -18.80 -26.48
C LYS A 263 3.81 -17.46 -26.72
N ILE A 264 2.92 -17.41 -27.71
CA ILE A 264 2.20 -16.20 -28.10
C ILE A 264 0.72 -16.37 -27.76
N LEU A 265 0.20 -15.44 -26.97
CA LEU A 265 -1.21 -15.35 -26.60
C LEU A 265 -1.61 -13.88 -26.60
N ALA A 266 -2.87 -13.59 -26.92
CA ALA A 266 -3.41 -12.26 -26.69
C ALA A 266 -3.40 -11.94 -25.17
N VAL A 267 -3.25 -10.66 -24.83
CA VAL A 267 -3.38 -10.19 -23.44
C VAL A 267 -4.70 -10.69 -22.84
N GLY A 268 -4.66 -11.19 -21.59
CA GLY A 268 -5.82 -11.72 -20.88
C GLY A 268 -6.11 -13.20 -21.12
N LYS A 269 -5.33 -13.87 -21.98
CA LYS A 269 -5.46 -15.31 -22.25
C LYS A 269 -4.39 -16.17 -21.55
N GLY A 270 -3.34 -15.56 -21.00
CA GLY A 270 -2.30 -16.27 -20.27
C GLY A 270 -2.56 -16.31 -18.76
N GLN A 271 -1.71 -17.05 -18.06
CA GLN A 271 -1.83 -17.27 -16.62
C GLN A 271 -1.22 -16.15 -15.78
N TYR A 272 -0.16 -15.50 -16.26
CA TYR A 272 0.70 -14.65 -15.43
C TYR A 272 0.77 -13.18 -15.87
N GLU A 273 0.35 -12.83 -17.09
CA GLU A 273 0.54 -11.48 -17.60
C GLU A 273 -0.20 -10.43 -16.79
N ARG A 274 -1.33 -10.78 -16.16
CA ARG A 274 -2.09 -9.83 -15.34
C ARG A 274 -1.23 -9.31 -14.18
N GLU A 275 -0.61 -10.21 -13.43
CA GLU A 275 0.26 -9.84 -12.31
C GLU A 275 1.50 -9.06 -12.79
N MET A 276 2.06 -9.45 -13.93
CA MET A 276 3.19 -8.74 -14.53
C MET A 276 2.84 -7.32 -14.97
N ILE A 277 1.67 -7.12 -15.59
CA ILE A 277 1.14 -5.81 -15.98
C ILE A 277 0.80 -4.99 -14.73
N GLU A 278 0.19 -5.58 -13.70
CA GLU A 278 -0.06 -4.89 -12.42
C GLU A 278 1.25 -4.41 -11.76
N THR A 279 2.30 -5.22 -11.82
CA THR A 279 3.65 -4.85 -11.34
C THR A 279 4.21 -3.66 -12.13
N LEU A 280 4.02 -3.66 -13.45
CA LEU A 280 4.40 -2.53 -14.30
C LEU A 280 3.62 -1.26 -13.97
N LEU A 281 2.30 -1.37 -13.74
CA LEU A 281 1.42 -0.25 -13.38
C LEU A 281 1.73 0.36 -12.02
N ARG A 282 2.17 -0.46 -11.04
CA ARG A 282 2.62 0.00 -9.71
C ARG A 282 4.00 0.66 -9.74
N SER A 283 4.77 0.44 -10.80
CA SER A 283 6.09 1.04 -10.97
C SER A 283 6.02 2.51 -11.44
N ASN A 284 7.19 3.16 -11.53
CA ASN A 284 7.31 4.49 -12.13
C ASN A 284 7.49 4.46 -13.66
N TYR A 285 7.27 3.32 -14.31
CA TYR A 285 7.34 3.23 -15.77
C TYR A 285 6.22 4.04 -16.42
N ARG A 286 6.57 4.86 -17.41
CA ARG A 286 5.64 5.75 -18.14
C ARG A 286 5.82 5.69 -19.66
N GLY A 287 6.60 4.75 -20.15
CA GLY A 287 6.85 4.60 -21.59
C GLY A 287 5.67 3.94 -22.33
N PRO A 288 5.80 3.80 -23.66
CA PRO A 288 4.80 3.14 -24.51
C PRO A 288 4.63 1.65 -24.16
N ILE A 289 3.45 1.11 -24.50
CA ILE A 289 3.10 -0.30 -24.33
C ILE A 289 2.82 -0.92 -25.70
N GLY A 290 3.61 -1.90 -26.11
CA GLY A 290 3.37 -2.65 -27.34
C GLY A 290 2.40 -3.80 -27.15
N ILE A 291 1.48 -3.98 -28.09
CA ILE A 291 0.65 -5.17 -28.24
C ILE A 291 1.00 -5.86 -29.56
N ILE A 292 0.97 -7.19 -29.58
CA ILE A 292 1.63 -7.95 -30.65
C ILE A 292 0.67 -8.84 -31.45
N ASP A 293 0.99 -8.99 -32.73
CA ASP A 293 0.64 -10.16 -33.55
C ASP A 293 1.96 -10.84 -33.94
N HIS A 294 2.28 -12.02 -33.42
CA HIS A 294 3.51 -12.74 -33.75
C HIS A 294 3.18 -14.19 -34.16
N GLN A 295 2.10 -14.34 -34.93
CA GLN A 295 1.59 -15.63 -35.38
C GLN A 295 1.28 -15.53 -36.90
N PRO A 296 2.13 -16.10 -37.79
CA PRO A 296 2.02 -15.92 -39.24
C PRO A 296 0.65 -16.30 -39.85
N GLU A 297 -0.08 -17.18 -39.19
CA GLU A 297 -1.37 -17.70 -39.62
C GLU A 297 -2.56 -16.85 -39.17
N VAL A 298 -2.33 -15.81 -38.35
CA VAL A 298 -3.39 -14.97 -37.79
C VAL A 298 -3.51 -13.67 -38.58
N ASP A 299 -4.73 -13.14 -38.69
CA ASP A 299 -4.95 -11.79 -39.19
C ASP A 299 -4.51 -10.78 -38.12
N ALA A 300 -3.57 -9.89 -38.43
CA ALA A 300 -3.09 -8.87 -37.50
C ALA A 300 -4.21 -8.00 -36.92
N ARG A 301 -5.27 -7.73 -37.69
CA ARG A 301 -6.47 -7.04 -37.19
C ARG A 301 -7.11 -7.82 -36.05
N GLN A 302 -7.30 -9.13 -36.25
CA GLN A 302 -7.90 -10.01 -35.25
C GLN A 302 -7.02 -10.08 -34.01
N ALA A 303 -5.70 -10.30 -34.17
CA ALA A 303 -4.78 -10.35 -33.05
C ALA A 303 -4.78 -9.05 -32.22
N LEU A 304 -4.73 -7.89 -32.87
CA LEU A 304 -4.80 -6.59 -32.18
C LEU A 304 -6.15 -6.39 -31.49
N GLN A 305 -7.27 -6.77 -32.12
CA GLN A 305 -8.61 -6.71 -31.50
C GLN A 305 -8.70 -7.59 -30.25
N GLU A 306 -8.14 -8.79 -30.29
CA GLU A 306 -8.10 -9.69 -29.13
C GLU A 306 -7.26 -9.10 -27.98
N ASN A 307 -6.10 -8.50 -28.29
CA ASN A 307 -5.29 -7.79 -27.30
C ASN A 307 -6.03 -6.58 -26.69
N LEU A 308 -6.71 -5.79 -27.52
CA LEU A 308 -7.50 -4.64 -27.06
C LEU A 308 -8.67 -5.08 -26.16
N ALA A 309 -9.37 -6.16 -26.52
CA ALA A 309 -10.43 -6.74 -25.71
C ALA A 309 -9.89 -7.26 -24.36
N GLY A 310 -8.73 -7.94 -24.39
CA GLY A 310 -8.03 -8.39 -23.19
C GLY A 310 -7.62 -7.27 -22.25
N LEU A 311 -7.06 -6.19 -22.80
CA LEU A 311 -6.73 -4.98 -22.04
C LEU A 311 -7.97 -4.32 -21.44
N ALA A 312 -9.05 -4.23 -22.20
CA ALA A 312 -10.31 -3.67 -21.71
C ALA A 312 -10.90 -4.50 -20.56
N GLU A 313 -10.79 -5.82 -20.60
CA GLU A 313 -11.20 -6.70 -19.51
C GLU A 313 -10.27 -6.55 -18.30
N LEU A 314 -8.96 -6.55 -18.50
CA LEU A 314 -7.97 -6.37 -17.44
C LEU A 314 -8.21 -5.06 -16.68
N LYS A 315 -8.50 -3.95 -17.39
CA LYS A 315 -8.83 -2.65 -16.79
C LYS A 315 -10.01 -2.70 -15.82
N LYS A 316 -10.99 -3.59 -16.01
CA LYS A 316 -12.14 -3.72 -15.09
C LYS A 316 -11.75 -4.32 -13.75
N HIS A 317 -10.69 -5.12 -13.72
CA HIS A 317 -10.22 -5.83 -12.53
C HIS A 317 -9.00 -5.16 -11.87
N LEU A 318 -8.55 -4.02 -12.39
CA LEU A 318 -7.47 -3.25 -11.76
C LEU A 318 -7.96 -2.58 -10.48
N PRO A 319 -7.19 -2.64 -9.38
CA PRO A 319 -7.57 -1.99 -8.13
C PRO A 319 -7.67 -0.46 -8.33
N THR A 320 -8.74 0.15 -7.81
CA THR A 320 -9.06 1.59 -7.95
C THR A 320 -8.08 2.54 -7.27
N ASN A 321 -7.14 2.01 -6.48
CA ASN A 321 -6.08 2.76 -5.80
C ASN A 321 -4.70 2.19 -6.15
N LEU A 322 -4.26 2.41 -7.39
CA LEU A 322 -2.88 2.15 -7.82
C LEU A 322 -1.89 3.21 -7.33
N ASN A 323 -2.36 4.15 -6.50
CA ASN A 323 -1.68 5.41 -6.25
C ASN A 323 -1.00 5.57 -4.89
N ASN A 324 -1.14 4.56 -4.03
CA ASN A 324 -0.62 4.59 -2.67
C ASN A 324 0.59 3.67 -2.52
N THR A 325 1.57 3.77 -3.42
CA THR A 325 2.63 2.76 -3.50
C THR A 325 4.02 3.31 -3.83
N SER A 326 4.45 4.38 -3.15
CA SER A 326 5.85 4.37 -2.65
C SER A 326 6.03 3.30 -1.55
N ALA A 327 4.92 2.80 -1.01
CA ALA A 327 4.84 1.75 -0.01
C ALA A 327 4.63 0.32 -0.55
N ALA A 328 4.38 0.05 -1.85
CA ALA A 328 4.18 -1.33 -2.36
C ALA A 328 5.35 -1.92 -3.17
N PHE A 329 6.53 -1.32 -3.07
CA PHE A 329 7.77 -2.12 -3.12
C PHE A 329 8.10 -2.73 -1.74
N SER A 330 7.24 -2.52 -0.73
CA SER A 330 7.31 -3.22 0.55
C SER A 330 6.34 -4.40 0.54
N SER A 331 6.90 -5.59 0.68
CA SER A 331 6.35 -6.72 1.43
C SER A 331 5.11 -7.46 0.91
N ASP A 332 4.94 -7.66 -0.41
CA ASP A 332 4.09 -8.75 -0.89
C ASP A 332 4.85 -9.68 -1.85
N ARG A 333 5.24 -10.84 -1.28
CA ARG A 333 5.53 -12.14 -1.90
C ARG A 333 6.50 -12.21 -3.10
N PHE A 334 7.75 -11.79 -2.91
CA PHE A 334 8.87 -12.41 -3.62
C PHE A 334 9.95 -12.80 -2.61
N GLU A 335 9.98 -14.07 -2.20
CA GLU A 335 11.22 -14.62 -1.64
C GLU A 335 12.25 -14.64 -2.78
N PRO A 336 13.45 -14.04 -2.60
CA PRO A 336 14.53 -14.29 -3.56
C PRO A 336 14.75 -15.80 -3.64
N GLN A 337 14.97 -16.36 -4.83
CA GLN A 337 15.24 -17.80 -4.92
C GLN A 337 16.51 -18.13 -4.12
N TYR A 338 16.46 -19.17 -3.28
CA TYR A 338 17.62 -19.61 -2.49
C TYR A 338 18.81 -19.91 -3.40
N ARG A 339 19.96 -19.33 -3.06
CA ARG A 339 21.21 -19.45 -3.82
C ARG A 339 22.38 -19.70 -2.86
N SER A 340 22.91 -20.92 -2.86
CA SER A 340 24.06 -21.27 -2.01
C SER A 340 25.30 -20.42 -2.33
N ASP A 341 25.50 -20.06 -3.60
CA ASP A 341 26.59 -19.20 -4.05
C ASP A 341 26.48 -17.77 -3.49
N PHE A 342 25.27 -17.27 -3.28
CA PHE A 342 25.03 -15.98 -2.63
C PHE A 342 25.44 -16.05 -1.15
N VAL A 343 25.02 -17.10 -0.43
CA VAL A 343 25.38 -17.30 0.99
C VAL A 343 26.90 -17.29 1.16
N SER A 344 27.62 -18.08 0.37
CA SER A 344 29.08 -18.14 0.42
C SER A 344 29.73 -16.79 0.10
N ARG A 345 29.20 -16.03 -0.87
CA ARG A 345 29.69 -14.68 -1.19
C ARG A 345 29.46 -13.69 -0.06
N GLN A 346 28.29 -13.68 0.57
CA GLN A 346 27.99 -12.79 1.69
C GLN A 346 28.85 -13.11 2.92
N LEU A 347 29.11 -14.39 3.20
CA LEU A 347 30.06 -14.79 4.25
C LEU A 347 31.47 -14.29 3.95
N ALA A 348 31.99 -14.54 2.74
CA ALA A 348 33.33 -14.09 2.35
C ALA A 348 33.46 -12.56 2.29
N ALA A 349 32.40 -11.85 1.90
CA ALA A 349 32.36 -10.39 1.85
C ALA A 349 32.25 -9.79 3.25
N SER A 350 31.44 -10.35 4.15
CA SER A 350 31.30 -9.85 5.52
C SER A 350 32.58 -9.99 6.32
N GLY A 351 33.35 -11.06 6.12
CA GLY A 351 34.68 -11.21 6.73
C GLY A 351 35.72 -10.20 6.23
N ARG A 352 35.58 -9.66 5.00
CA ARG A 352 36.53 -8.71 4.40
C ARG A 352 36.14 -7.24 4.56
N LEU A 353 34.84 -6.95 4.45
CA LEU A 353 34.30 -5.58 4.34
C LEU A 353 33.39 -5.20 5.52
N GLY A 354 32.83 -6.20 6.21
CA GLY A 354 31.90 -5.97 7.31
C GLY A 354 32.60 -5.52 8.58
N ASP A 355 31.89 -4.72 9.39
CA ASP A 355 32.34 -4.21 10.69
C ASP A 355 31.29 -4.53 11.75
N ALA A 356 31.70 -5.24 12.81
CA ALA A 356 30.80 -5.68 13.86
C ALA A 356 30.21 -4.53 14.69
N ARG A 357 30.91 -3.41 14.87
CA ARG A 357 30.37 -2.25 15.61
C ARG A 357 29.28 -1.56 14.81
N ARG A 358 29.51 -1.36 13.50
CA ARG A 358 28.46 -0.86 12.61
C ARG A 358 27.29 -1.84 12.54
N GLY A 359 27.59 -3.15 12.56
CA GLY A 359 26.58 -4.20 12.59
C GLY A 359 25.72 -4.20 13.85
N ALA A 360 26.31 -3.92 15.02
CA ALA A 360 25.56 -3.75 16.27
C ALA A 360 24.58 -2.57 16.19
N ALA A 361 24.99 -1.45 15.57
CA ALA A 361 24.09 -0.33 15.31
C ALA A 361 22.97 -0.71 14.33
N VAL A 362 23.26 -1.49 13.29
CA VAL A 362 22.25 -2.01 12.35
C VAL A 362 21.26 -2.94 13.05
N PHE A 363 21.74 -3.82 13.94
CA PHE A 363 20.92 -4.73 14.73
C PHE A 363 19.98 -3.97 15.68
N GLY A 364 20.46 -2.89 16.31
CA GLY A 364 19.66 -2.02 17.16
C GLY A 364 18.72 -1.08 16.39
N SER A 365 18.96 -0.87 15.09
CA SER A 365 18.25 0.16 14.33
C SER A 365 16.78 -0.17 14.03
N ASP A 366 16.04 0.89 13.74
CA ASP A 366 14.65 0.85 13.30
C ASP A 366 14.47 0.07 11.98
N GLN A 367 15.50 0.06 11.12
CA GLN A 367 15.43 -0.59 9.81
C GLN A 367 15.29 -2.11 9.86
N THR A 368 15.84 -2.76 10.89
CA THR A 368 15.82 -4.23 11.04
C THR A 368 14.91 -4.71 12.18
N ALA A 369 14.64 -3.86 13.17
CA ALA A 369 13.81 -4.19 14.33
C ALA A 369 14.23 -5.47 15.09
N CYS A 370 15.48 -5.93 14.95
CA CYS A 370 15.90 -7.23 15.50
C CYS A 370 15.75 -7.30 17.03
N VAL A 371 15.98 -6.20 17.73
CA VAL A 371 15.84 -6.08 19.20
C VAL A 371 14.38 -6.28 19.66
N SER A 372 13.38 -5.98 18.82
CA SER A 372 11.98 -6.20 19.18
C SER A 372 11.68 -7.69 19.44
N CYS A 373 12.39 -8.57 18.72
CA CYS A 373 12.18 -10.01 18.80
C CYS A 373 13.26 -10.71 19.64
N HIS A 374 14.54 -10.34 19.48
CA HIS A 374 15.66 -11.09 20.02
C HIS A 374 16.24 -10.48 21.30
N ALA A 375 16.45 -11.34 22.30
CA ALA A 375 17.08 -10.95 23.56
C ALA A 375 18.60 -10.76 23.38
N VAL A 376 19.12 -9.65 23.92
CA VAL A 376 20.56 -9.42 24.07
C VAL A 376 20.85 -9.09 25.53
N LYS A 377 21.67 -9.94 26.18
CA LYS A 377 22.06 -9.77 27.59
C LYS A 377 23.25 -8.83 27.72
N ARG A 378 23.24 -8.03 28.80
CA ARG A 378 24.36 -7.17 29.17
C ARG A 378 25.57 -8.04 29.52
N PRO A 379 26.77 -7.76 29.00
CA PRO A 379 27.97 -8.48 29.43
C PRO A 379 28.24 -8.24 30.92
N GLU A 380 28.74 -9.26 31.61
CA GLU A 380 29.23 -9.12 32.99
C GLU A 380 30.41 -8.15 33.02
N LEU A 381 30.19 -6.96 33.59
CA LEU A 381 31.24 -5.98 33.81
C LEU A 381 31.92 -6.28 35.15
N GLN A 382 33.21 -6.64 35.15
CA GLN A 382 34.05 -6.52 36.34
C GLN A 382 34.32 -5.03 36.58
N LEU A 383 33.38 -4.32 37.21
CA LEU A 383 33.54 -2.91 37.56
C LEU A 383 34.27 -2.79 38.90
N SER A 384 35.50 -2.25 38.84
CA SER A 384 36.24 -1.81 40.03
C SER A 384 35.88 -0.41 40.50
N ASN A 385 35.04 0.37 39.80
CA ASN A 385 34.54 1.69 40.23
C ASN A 385 33.16 1.97 39.61
N ALA A 386 32.13 2.10 40.46
CA ALA A 386 30.72 2.03 40.08
C ALA A 386 29.94 3.35 40.27
N GLU A 387 30.56 4.52 40.06
CA GLU A 387 29.92 5.80 40.40
C GLU A 387 29.43 6.65 39.21
N GLU A 388 29.74 6.33 37.95
CA GLU A 388 29.34 7.19 36.81
C GLU A 388 28.80 6.46 35.56
N ALA A 389 28.49 5.16 35.63
CA ALA A 389 27.96 4.43 34.48
C ALA A 389 26.42 4.61 34.34
N PRO A 390 25.87 4.90 33.14
CA PRO A 390 24.43 4.93 32.92
C PRO A 390 23.80 3.58 33.30
N VAL A 391 22.67 3.61 34.00
CA VAL A 391 21.90 2.43 34.40
C VAL A 391 21.29 1.78 33.16
N LEU A 392 22.08 1.02 32.41
CA LEU A 392 21.61 0.21 31.31
C LEU A 392 20.89 -1.03 31.84
N PRO A 393 19.79 -1.48 31.21
CA PRO A 393 19.06 -2.67 31.65
C PRO A 393 19.94 -3.92 31.59
N GLU A 394 19.55 -4.99 32.29
CA GLU A 394 20.28 -6.27 32.27
C GLU A 394 20.13 -7.01 30.92
N GLN A 395 19.04 -6.74 30.20
CA GLN A 395 18.72 -7.29 28.89
C GLN A 395 17.97 -6.25 28.06
N VAL A 396 18.19 -6.26 26.75
CA VAL A 396 17.37 -5.53 25.77
C VAL A 396 16.69 -6.52 24.84
N GLY A 397 15.42 -6.27 24.51
CA GLY A 397 14.64 -7.14 23.62
C GLY A 397 14.21 -8.47 24.22
N GLY A 398 13.67 -9.37 23.37
CA GLY A 398 13.53 -10.79 23.71
C GLY A 398 12.16 -11.29 24.15
N LEU A 399 11.06 -10.73 23.64
CA LEU A 399 9.72 -11.20 23.99
C LEU A 399 9.21 -12.32 23.07
N VAL A 400 9.76 -12.42 21.85
CA VAL A 400 9.18 -13.20 20.74
C VAL A 400 10.15 -14.25 20.21
N GLY A 401 11.35 -13.83 19.81
CA GLY A 401 12.34 -14.71 19.18
C GLY A 401 13.19 -15.48 20.19
N PRO A 402 14.01 -16.43 19.70
CA PRO A 402 15.03 -17.09 20.52
C PRO A 402 15.97 -16.10 21.20
N ASP A 403 16.52 -16.52 22.35
CA ASP A 403 17.74 -15.94 22.90
C ASP A 403 18.81 -15.96 21.82
N LEU A 404 19.28 -14.77 21.43
CA LEU A 404 20.13 -14.59 20.26
C LEU A 404 21.46 -15.30 20.43
N GLN A 405 22.04 -15.29 21.63
CA GLN A 405 23.33 -15.90 21.88
C GLN A 405 23.24 -17.43 21.82
N GLN A 406 22.16 -17.99 22.36
CA GLN A 406 21.93 -19.43 22.33
C GLN A 406 21.71 -19.94 20.90
N ILE A 407 20.85 -19.28 20.11
CA ILE A 407 20.52 -19.74 18.76
C ILE A 407 21.69 -19.57 17.79
N LEU A 408 22.49 -18.51 17.93
CA LEU A 408 23.66 -18.31 17.06
C LEU A 408 24.72 -19.40 17.26
N ARG A 409 24.88 -19.91 18.49
CA ARG A 409 25.82 -21.02 18.77
C ARG A 409 25.36 -22.36 18.18
N SER A 410 24.05 -22.59 18.08
CA SER A 410 23.50 -23.82 17.51
C SER A 410 23.39 -23.81 15.99
N ARG A 411 23.69 -22.70 15.31
CA ARG A 411 23.63 -22.57 13.85
C ARG A 411 25.03 -22.43 13.22
N THR A 412 25.18 -22.90 11.99
CA THR A 412 26.37 -22.63 11.18
C THR A 412 26.39 -21.19 10.68
N PRO A 413 27.55 -20.63 10.29
CA PRO A 413 27.61 -19.31 9.64
C PRO A 413 26.66 -19.18 8.45
N GLU A 414 26.56 -20.22 7.62
CA GLU A 414 25.66 -20.29 6.46
C GLU A 414 24.20 -20.20 6.91
N GLN A 415 23.80 -21.01 7.90
CA GLN A 415 22.43 -20.98 8.44
C GLN A 415 22.07 -19.64 9.06
N ILE A 416 23.03 -18.89 9.62
CA ILE A 416 22.79 -17.53 10.13
C ILE A 416 22.47 -16.58 8.98
N VAL A 417 23.29 -16.60 7.92
CA VAL A 417 23.04 -15.79 6.71
C VAL A 417 21.72 -16.19 6.08
N GLU A 418 21.46 -17.48 5.93
CA GLU A 418 20.20 -17.98 5.39
C GLU A 418 19.00 -17.50 6.20
N SER A 419 19.08 -17.50 7.52
CA SER A 419 17.99 -17.01 8.39
C SER A 419 17.69 -15.53 8.17
N LEU A 420 18.66 -14.71 7.73
CA LEU A 420 18.48 -13.29 7.46
C LEU A 420 17.77 -12.99 6.12
N TYR A 421 17.99 -13.81 5.10
CA TYR A 421 17.45 -13.61 3.75
C TYR A 421 16.24 -14.53 3.46
N TRP A 422 16.20 -15.70 4.09
CA TRP A 422 15.22 -16.77 3.91
C TRP A 422 14.76 -17.36 5.26
N PRO A 423 14.11 -16.56 6.10
CA PRO A 423 13.74 -16.98 7.46
C PRO A 423 12.77 -18.18 7.48
N GLU A 424 12.02 -18.42 6.40
CA GLU A 424 11.09 -19.56 6.29
C GLU A 424 11.77 -20.89 5.92
N ARG A 425 13.02 -20.87 5.44
CA ARG A 425 13.70 -22.07 4.92
C ARG A 425 13.98 -23.12 5.99
N GLU A 426 14.40 -22.69 7.17
CA GLU A 426 14.73 -23.58 8.29
C GLU A 426 14.22 -23.02 9.63
N ILE A 427 12.99 -23.42 9.97
CA ILE A 427 12.31 -23.03 11.20
C ILE A 427 12.37 -24.17 12.22
N ASP A 428 13.02 -23.92 13.35
CA ASP A 428 12.98 -24.81 14.52
C ASP A 428 11.52 -24.95 15.00
N ALA A 429 11.07 -26.18 15.28
CA ALA A 429 9.69 -26.49 15.61
C ALA A 429 9.12 -25.62 16.75
N LYS A 430 9.94 -25.26 17.75
CA LYS A 430 9.52 -24.41 18.88
C LYS A 430 9.26 -22.94 18.52
N TYR A 431 9.72 -22.50 17.35
CA TYR A 431 9.52 -21.13 16.83
C TYR A 431 8.64 -21.10 15.58
N ARG A 432 7.98 -22.21 15.26
CA ARG A 432 6.95 -22.24 14.22
C ARG A 432 5.71 -21.51 14.75
N LEU A 433 5.27 -20.51 14.01
CA LEU A 433 4.08 -19.74 14.33
C LEU A 433 2.84 -20.52 13.89
N TRP A 434 1.86 -20.61 14.78
CA TRP A 434 0.58 -21.25 14.54
C TRP A 434 -0.56 -20.26 14.69
N GLN A 435 -1.60 -20.44 13.88
CA GLN A 435 -2.88 -19.77 14.05
C GLN A 435 -3.95 -20.78 14.41
N VAL A 436 -4.74 -20.44 15.43
CA VAL A 436 -5.85 -21.23 15.93
C VAL A 436 -7.11 -20.39 15.83
N LEU A 437 -8.11 -20.91 15.14
CA LEU A 437 -9.45 -20.34 15.05
C LEU A 437 -10.38 -21.16 15.94
N THR A 438 -11.07 -20.51 16.87
CA THR A 438 -12.05 -21.14 17.76
C THR A 438 -13.45 -21.10 17.14
N VAL A 439 -14.35 -21.97 17.61
CA VAL A 439 -15.73 -22.12 17.11
C VAL A 439 -16.60 -20.87 17.28
N ASP A 440 -16.22 -19.97 18.18
CA ASP A 440 -16.85 -18.67 18.39
C ASP A 440 -16.28 -17.56 17.48
N GLY A 441 -15.34 -17.92 16.59
CA GLY A 441 -14.74 -17.03 15.59
C GLY A 441 -13.53 -16.24 16.10
N ALA A 442 -13.01 -16.50 17.30
CA ALA A 442 -11.80 -15.84 17.78
C ALA A 442 -10.53 -16.46 17.14
N ALA A 443 -9.61 -15.61 16.70
CA ALA A 443 -8.35 -16.02 16.10
C ALA A 443 -7.20 -15.74 17.07
N HIS A 444 -6.46 -16.79 17.43
CA HIS A 444 -5.28 -16.72 18.27
C HIS A 444 -4.02 -17.05 17.47
N SER A 445 -2.88 -16.46 17.81
CA SER A 445 -1.62 -16.75 17.12
C SER A 445 -0.43 -16.78 18.09
N GLY A 446 0.37 -17.83 18.01
CA GLY A 446 1.49 -18.01 18.94
C GLY A 446 2.37 -19.22 18.67
N TYR A 447 3.33 -19.44 19.57
CA TYR A 447 4.19 -20.63 19.58
C TYR A 447 3.60 -21.69 20.50
N TRP A 448 3.68 -22.97 20.12
CA TRP A 448 3.30 -24.05 21.02
C TRP A 448 4.23 -24.15 22.21
N THR A 449 3.64 -24.31 23.40
CA THR A 449 4.38 -24.61 24.64
C THR A 449 4.21 -26.05 25.09
N ASN A 450 3.16 -26.74 24.65
CA ASN A 450 3.02 -28.18 24.83
C ASN A 450 3.49 -28.94 23.58
N SER A 451 4.06 -30.12 23.80
CA SER A 451 4.94 -30.78 22.83
C SER A 451 4.25 -31.57 21.71
N ASP A 452 2.94 -31.41 21.45
CA ASP A 452 2.27 -32.04 20.29
C ASP A 452 0.80 -31.60 20.07
N ASP A 453 0.28 -31.82 18.85
CA ASP A 453 -1.12 -31.55 18.41
C ASP A 453 -2.16 -32.50 19.03
N GLN A 454 -1.70 -33.57 19.66
CA GLN A 454 -2.55 -34.67 20.11
C GLN A 454 -3.06 -34.49 21.55
N ASN A 455 -2.74 -33.37 22.19
CA ASN A 455 -3.19 -33.08 23.55
C ASN A 455 -4.65 -32.61 23.59
N ALA A 456 -5.32 -32.89 24.70
CA ALA A 456 -6.71 -32.49 24.94
C ALA A 456 -6.88 -30.94 24.98
N SER A 457 -5.80 -30.20 25.27
CA SER A 457 -5.75 -28.74 25.20
C SER A 457 -4.56 -28.27 24.35
N ILE A 458 -4.74 -27.15 23.64
CA ILE A 458 -3.71 -26.42 22.90
C ILE A 458 -3.17 -25.31 23.81
N GLN A 459 -1.85 -25.29 24.03
CA GLN A 459 -1.20 -24.22 24.78
C GLN A 459 -0.33 -23.38 23.85
N LEU A 460 -0.68 -22.10 23.70
CA LEU A 460 0.05 -21.15 22.86
C LEU A 460 0.65 -20.04 23.71
N LYS A 461 1.89 -19.65 23.41
CA LYS A 461 2.46 -18.38 23.84
C LYS A 461 2.23 -17.33 22.76
N GLU A 462 1.37 -16.36 23.04
CA GLU A 462 1.02 -15.30 22.11
C GLU A 462 2.19 -14.34 21.87
N ILE A 463 2.44 -13.97 20.62
CA ILE A 463 3.59 -13.14 20.22
C ILE A 463 3.43 -11.68 20.64
N SER A 464 2.20 -11.14 20.57
CA SER A 464 1.90 -9.73 20.84
C SER A 464 1.97 -9.40 22.33
N THR A 465 1.52 -10.31 23.18
CA THR A 465 1.40 -10.10 24.64
C THR A 465 2.43 -10.87 25.45
N GLY A 466 3.01 -11.94 24.89
CA GLY A 466 3.87 -12.88 25.61
C GLY A 466 3.13 -13.81 26.58
N LEU A 467 1.79 -13.72 26.64
CA LEU A 467 0.95 -14.51 27.54
C LEU A 467 0.73 -15.91 27.00
N SER A 468 0.64 -16.87 27.92
CA SER A 468 0.22 -18.23 27.61
C SER A 468 -1.30 -18.32 27.65
N ILE A 469 -1.89 -18.84 26.58
CA ILE A 469 -3.31 -19.16 26.48
C ILE A 469 -3.45 -20.68 26.40
N GLU A 470 -4.51 -21.20 27.02
CA GLU A 470 -4.90 -22.60 26.94
C GLU A 470 -6.29 -22.67 26.32
N LEU A 471 -6.42 -23.47 25.25
CA LEU A 471 -7.66 -23.66 24.50
C LEU A 471 -8.04 -25.14 24.55
N ASP A 472 -9.28 -25.47 24.92
CA ASP A 472 -9.77 -26.84 24.82
C ASP A 472 -9.90 -27.22 23.33
N ARG A 473 -9.42 -28.40 22.94
CA ARG A 473 -9.46 -28.85 21.54
C ARG A 473 -10.89 -28.89 20.98
N LYS A 474 -11.91 -29.07 21.81
CA LYS A 474 -13.33 -29.06 21.42
C LYS A 474 -13.82 -27.69 20.96
N GLU A 475 -13.16 -26.62 21.40
CA GLU A 475 -13.49 -25.24 21.06
C GLU A 475 -12.73 -24.75 19.83
N VAL A 476 -11.90 -25.60 19.21
CA VAL A 476 -11.02 -25.26 18.10
C VAL A 476 -11.62 -25.75 16.78
N GLU A 477 -11.86 -24.81 15.85
CA GLU A 477 -12.35 -25.09 14.50
C GLU A 477 -11.21 -25.39 13.52
N LEU A 478 -10.15 -24.58 13.55
CA LEU A 478 -9.03 -24.70 12.61
C LEU A 478 -7.70 -24.41 13.29
N VAL A 479 -6.69 -25.22 12.97
CA VAL A 479 -5.29 -24.97 13.33
C VAL A 479 -4.47 -24.96 12.05
N ARG A 480 -3.69 -23.91 11.81
CA ARG A 480 -2.82 -23.84 10.63
C ARG A 480 -1.45 -23.25 10.97
N PRO A 481 -0.36 -23.78 10.38
CA PRO A 481 0.95 -23.15 10.49
C PRO A 481 0.99 -21.86 9.67
N MET A 482 1.65 -20.83 10.20
CA MET A 482 1.87 -19.53 9.55
C MET A 482 3.34 -19.29 9.16
N GLY A 483 4.23 -20.26 9.39
CA GLY A 483 5.67 -20.11 9.13
C GLY A 483 6.42 -19.60 10.37
N THR A 484 7.09 -18.45 10.25
CA THR A 484 7.90 -17.85 11.32
C THR A 484 7.46 -16.41 11.61
N ALA A 485 7.73 -15.93 12.83
CA ALA A 485 7.50 -14.53 13.18
C ALA A 485 8.57 -13.58 12.63
N MET A 486 9.69 -14.11 12.14
CA MET A 486 10.76 -13.32 11.53
C MET A 486 10.36 -12.95 10.09
N PRO A 487 10.16 -11.67 9.75
CA PRO A 487 9.71 -11.28 8.42
C PRO A 487 10.74 -11.57 7.33
N THR A 488 10.27 -11.95 6.14
CA THR A 488 11.10 -11.97 4.92
C THR A 488 11.46 -10.55 4.48
N GLY A 489 12.62 -10.39 3.82
CA GLY A 489 13.06 -9.11 3.26
C GLY A 489 13.59 -8.10 4.28
N LEU A 490 13.91 -8.53 5.51
CA LEU A 490 14.52 -7.68 6.54
C LEU A 490 15.81 -6.99 6.05
N CYS A 491 16.62 -7.71 5.26
CA CYS A 491 17.87 -7.18 4.73
C CYS A 491 17.70 -6.25 3.53
N ASP A 492 16.55 -6.26 2.86
CA ASP A 492 16.35 -5.53 1.59
C ASP A 492 16.36 -4.01 1.79
N ARG A 493 16.04 -3.56 3.00
CA ARG A 493 16.07 -2.14 3.41
C ARG A 493 17.49 -1.65 3.74
N LEU A 494 18.46 -2.55 3.81
CA LEU A 494 19.84 -2.24 4.12
C LEU A 494 20.66 -2.11 2.85
N THR A 495 21.53 -1.11 2.79
CA THR A 495 22.58 -1.06 1.76
C THR A 495 23.47 -2.31 1.84
N PRO A 496 24.08 -2.78 0.73
CA PRO A 496 24.93 -3.97 0.74
C PRO A 496 25.99 -3.97 1.86
N LEU A 497 26.67 -2.84 2.10
CA LEU A 497 27.66 -2.75 3.18
C LEU A 497 27.05 -2.96 4.57
N ARG A 498 25.86 -2.39 4.83
CA ARG A 498 25.15 -2.57 6.11
C ARG A 498 24.64 -3.99 6.32
N GLN A 499 24.28 -4.70 5.25
CA GLN A 499 24.01 -6.14 5.33
C GLN A 499 25.25 -6.92 5.76
N LEU A 500 26.42 -6.61 5.16
CA LEU A 500 27.69 -7.24 5.53
C LEU A 500 28.11 -6.91 6.97
N ASP A 501 27.89 -5.68 7.42
CA ASP A 501 28.13 -5.25 8.81
C ASP A 501 27.27 -6.06 9.79
N LEU A 502 25.96 -6.21 9.50
CA LEU A 502 25.04 -7.01 10.32
C LEU A 502 25.48 -8.49 10.39
N ILE A 503 25.83 -9.09 9.25
CA ILE A 503 26.33 -10.46 9.20
C ILE A 503 27.61 -10.58 10.04
N ARG A 504 28.56 -9.64 9.89
CA ARG A 504 29.80 -9.63 10.66
C ARG A 504 29.54 -9.57 12.16
N PHE A 505 28.61 -8.72 12.60
CA PHE A 505 28.22 -8.62 14.00
C PHE A 505 27.65 -9.94 14.55
N LEU A 506 26.73 -10.59 13.84
CA LEU A 506 26.14 -11.86 14.28
C LEU A 506 27.16 -13.00 14.34
N LEU A 507 28.10 -13.04 13.39
CA LEU A 507 29.21 -14.01 13.39
C LEU A 507 30.16 -13.77 14.55
N GLU A 508 30.54 -12.53 14.85
CA GLU A 508 31.36 -12.22 16.01
C GLU A 508 30.65 -12.51 17.33
N LEU A 509 29.34 -12.24 17.40
CA LEU A 509 28.53 -12.55 18.57
C LEU A 509 28.46 -14.07 18.81
N ARG A 510 28.36 -14.86 17.74
CA ARG A 510 28.47 -16.32 17.79
C ARG A 510 29.82 -16.78 18.36
N GLU A 511 30.92 -16.22 17.86
CA GLU A 511 32.28 -16.61 18.24
C GLU A 511 32.62 -16.22 19.67
N LYS A 512 32.32 -14.97 20.06
CA LYS A 512 32.66 -14.42 21.38
C LYS A 512 31.68 -14.87 22.46
N GLY A 513 30.47 -15.28 22.08
CA GLY A 513 29.47 -15.77 23.01
C GLY A 513 28.82 -14.69 23.88
N GLY A 514 28.97 -13.42 23.52
CA GLY A 514 28.44 -12.26 24.23
C GLY A 514 28.73 -10.97 23.47
N VAL A 515 27.93 -9.93 23.72
CA VAL A 515 28.09 -8.60 23.11
C VAL A 515 29.13 -7.81 23.91
N SER A 516 29.97 -7.01 23.24
CA SER A 516 30.92 -6.14 23.95
C SER A 516 30.18 -5.04 24.73
N PRO A 517 30.73 -4.48 25.82
CA PRO A 517 30.06 -3.41 26.56
C PRO A 517 29.67 -2.20 25.68
N GLN A 518 30.51 -1.86 24.70
CA GLN A 518 30.30 -0.74 23.80
C GLN A 518 29.21 -1.02 22.75
N ASP A 519 29.18 -2.24 22.21
CA ASP A 519 28.12 -2.67 21.28
C ASP A 519 26.78 -2.81 22.03
N TYR A 520 26.82 -3.26 23.29
CA TYR A 520 25.63 -3.37 24.13
C TYR A 520 25.02 -2.00 24.40
N GLN A 521 25.86 -1.01 24.75
CA GLN A 521 25.41 0.38 24.91
C GLN A 521 24.81 0.93 23.62
N THR A 522 25.39 0.61 22.46
CA THR A 522 24.89 1.01 21.14
C THR A 522 23.49 0.44 20.88
N ILE A 523 23.28 -0.84 21.14
CA ILE A 523 21.98 -1.51 20.97
C ILE A 523 20.95 -0.99 21.99
N ALA A 524 21.35 -0.80 23.24
CA ALA A 524 20.45 -0.36 24.31
C ALA A 524 20.01 1.10 24.16
N SER A 525 20.80 1.92 23.46
CA SER A 525 20.47 3.33 23.20
C SER A 525 19.66 3.53 21.91
N ALA A 526 19.41 2.46 21.14
CA ALA A 526 18.70 2.56 19.87
C ALA A 526 17.17 2.66 20.07
N PRO A 527 16.45 3.38 19.20
CA PRO A 527 14.98 3.52 19.31
C PRO A 527 14.29 2.16 19.18
N GLN A 528 13.55 1.73 20.21
CA GLN A 528 12.81 0.45 20.18
C GLN A 528 11.41 0.61 19.57
N HIS A 529 10.96 -0.40 18.81
CA HIS A 529 9.60 -0.44 18.21
C HIS A 529 8.50 -0.91 19.17
N GLY A 530 8.79 -1.02 20.46
CA GLY A 530 7.81 -1.37 21.47
C GLY A 530 6.94 -0.16 21.86
N VAL A 531 5.67 -0.41 22.16
CA VAL A 531 4.82 0.59 22.82
C VAL A 531 5.41 0.89 24.21
N ALA A 532 5.89 2.11 24.41
CA ALA A 532 6.39 2.55 25.70
C ALA A 532 5.23 2.62 26.70
N LYS A 533 5.28 1.78 27.73
CA LYS A 533 4.29 1.72 28.81
C LYS A 533 4.66 2.68 29.93
N PHE A 534 3.64 3.18 30.63
CA PHE A 534 3.84 3.96 31.85
C PHE A 534 2.81 3.53 32.93
N PRO A 535 3.19 3.59 34.21
CA PRO A 535 2.22 3.40 35.30
C PRO A 535 1.30 4.63 35.39
N PHE A 536 -0.01 4.40 35.58
CA PHE A 536 -0.98 5.48 35.79
C PHE A 536 -1.98 5.12 36.90
N GLU A 537 -2.43 6.15 37.62
CA GLU A 537 -3.47 6.04 38.64
C GLU A 537 -4.86 6.38 38.06
N LEU A 538 -5.92 5.85 38.68
CA LEU A 538 -7.29 6.08 38.23
C LEU A 538 -7.80 7.49 38.60
N GLU A 539 -7.43 8.00 39.77
CA GLU A 539 -7.98 9.25 40.33
C GLU A 539 -7.67 10.49 39.47
N PRO A 540 -8.55 11.51 39.44
CA PRO A 540 -8.28 12.75 38.73
C PRO A 540 -7.09 13.51 39.33
N VAL A 541 -6.34 14.21 38.47
CA VAL A 541 -5.24 15.09 38.90
C VAL A 541 -5.77 16.25 39.76
N ASP A 542 -6.98 16.73 39.47
CA ASP A 542 -7.69 17.77 40.21
C ASP A 542 -9.07 17.24 40.66
N PRO A 543 -9.16 16.67 41.88
CA PRO A 543 -10.42 16.12 42.41
C PRO A 543 -11.56 17.13 42.53
N ASP A 544 -11.26 18.42 42.73
CA ASP A 544 -12.28 19.45 42.93
C ASP A 544 -13.08 19.73 41.65
N ARG A 545 -12.51 19.45 40.47
CA ARG A 545 -13.22 19.50 39.18
C ARG A 545 -14.16 18.32 38.97
N TRP A 546 -13.98 17.24 39.73
CA TRP A 546 -14.71 15.99 39.58
C TRP A 546 -15.28 15.55 40.94
N PRO A 547 -16.24 16.29 41.51
CA PRO A 547 -16.76 16.04 42.86
C PRO A 547 -17.32 14.61 43.02
N ASP A 548 -17.87 14.04 41.94
CA ASP A 548 -18.44 12.69 41.93
C ASP A 548 -17.44 11.59 41.53
N HIS A 549 -16.13 11.85 41.47
CA HIS A 549 -15.14 10.84 41.03
C HIS A 549 -15.14 9.57 41.90
N ARG A 550 -15.55 9.69 43.16
CA ARG A 550 -15.68 8.58 44.12
C ARG A 550 -17.06 7.90 44.10
N ALA A 551 -18.01 8.40 43.30
CA ALA A 551 -19.30 7.74 43.17
C ALA A 551 -19.10 6.31 42.65
N SER A 552 -19.88 5.35 43.16
CA SER A 552 -19.75 3.93 42.80
C SER A 552 -19.81 3.69 41.28
N VAL A 553 -20.58 4.51 40.55
CA VAL A 553 -20.67 4.49 39.09
C VAL A 553 -19.35 4.83 38.37
N ASN A 554 -18.43 5.55 39.03
CA ASN A 554 -17.18 6.02 38.43
C ASN A 554 -15.94 5.20 38.85
N ARG A 555 -16.10 4.10 39.60
CA ARG A 555 -15.00 3.33 40.22
C ARG A 555 -13.94 2.78 39.25
N ASP A 556 -14.31 2.54 37.99
CA ASP A 556 -13.41 2.02 36.94
C ASP A 556 -12.99 3.11 35.94
N ARG A 557 -13.34 4.37 36.21
CA ARG A 557 -13.04 5.50 35.33
C ARG A 557 -11.58 5.91 35.52
N VAL A 558 -10.85 5.99 34.43
CA VAL A 558 -9.49 6.51 34.39
C VAL A 558 -9.57 8.01 34.06
N TYR A 559 -9.11 8.85 34.97
CA TYR A 559 -9.07 10.29 34.76
C TYR A 559 -7.69 10.74 34.24
N ASP A 560 -7.68 11.72 33.35
CA ASP A 560 -6.48 12.46 32.90
C ASP A 560 -5.36 11.59 32.32
N PHE A 561 -5.68 10.47 31.69
CA PHE A 561 -4.70 9.49 31.18
C PHE A 561 -3.62 10.13 30.30
N TYR A 562 -4.01 10.91 29.29
CA TYR A 562 -3.05 11.53 28.36
C TYR A 562 -2.23 12.65 29.02
N THR A 563 -2.78 13.34 30.00
CA THR A 563 -2.04 14.33 30.79
C THR A 563 -0.92 13.64 31.57
N LYS A 564 -1.25 12.58 32.32
CA LYS A 564 -0.30 11.78 33.09
C LYS A 564 0.75 11.12 32.19
N GLN A 565 0.33 10.63 31.02
CA GLN A 565 1.22 10.08 30.01
C GLN A 565 2.24 11.11 29.52
N ALA A 566 1.77 12.30 29.13
CA ALA A 566 2.62 13.37 28.63
C ALA A 566 3.63 13.81 29.69
N GLU A 567 3.21 13.94 30.95
CA GLU A 567 4.10 14.30 32.06
C GLU A 567 5.20 13.26 32.28
N CYS A 568 4.86 11.97 32.24
CA CYS A 568 5.81 10.88 32.39
C CYS A 568 6.87 10.92 31.27
N PHE A 569 6.44 10.89 30.00
CA PHE A 569 7.39 10.77 28.89
C PHE A 569 8.16 12.06 28.60
N ARG A 570 7.63 13.24 28.97
CA ARG A 570 8.37 14.50 28.91
C ARG A 570 9.58 14.51 29.86
N SER A 571 9.58 13.70 30.91
CA SER A 571 10.71 13.62 31.86
C SER A 571 11.88 12.77 31.36
N LEU A 572 11.72 12.04 30.24
CA LEU A 572 12.76 11.17 29.70
C LEU A 572 13.75 11.92 28.80
N PRO A 573 15.03 11.50 28.75
CA PRO A 573 16.06 12.10 27.90
C PRO A 573 15.77 12.00 26.38
N SER A 574 14.97 11.01 25.98
CA SER A 574 14.54 10.81 24.59
C SER A 574 13.08 10.36 24.55
N ALA A 575 12.31 10.93 23.62
CA ALA A 575 10.91 10.58 23.44
C ALA A 575 10.79 9.23 22.70
N PRO A 576 10.03 8.26 23.23
CA PRO A 576 9.75 7.01 22.51
C PRO A 576 8.95 7.27 21.23
N LEU A 577 9.16 6.41 20.22
CA LEU A 577 8.45 6.51 18.94
C LEU A 577 6.94 6.18 19.08
N LEU A 578 6.61 5.22 19.95
CA LEU A 578 5.24 4.76 20.19
C LEU A 578 4.93 4.80 21.69
N LEU A 579 3.83 5.46 22.05
CA LEU A 579 3.36 5.57 23.43
C LEU A 579 2.13 4.69 23.65
N GLN A 580 1.94 4.22 24.88
CA GLN A 580 0.78 3.42 25.29
C GLN A 580 -0.56 4.12 24.96
N THR A 581 -1.45 3.44 24.24
CA THR A 581 -2.81 3.96 24.01
C THR A 581 -3.65 3.87 25.29
N TYR A 582 -4.75 4.63 25.34
CA TYR A 582 -5.71 4.53 26.43
C TYR A 582 -6.21 3.08 26.60
N PRO A 583 -6.10 2.47 27.80
CA PRO A 583 -6.42 1.04 28.01
C PRO A 583 -7.87 0.64 27.72
N GLY A 584 -8.79 1.61 27.69
CA GLY A 584 -10.20 1.38 27.39
C GLY A 584 -10.58 1.68 25.93
N LEU A 585 -9.62 2.02 25.07
CA LEU A 585 -9.87 2.26 23.64
C LEU A 585 -10.03 0.89 22.94
N ASP A 586 -11.13 0.71 22.20
CA ASP A 586 -11.42 -0.46 21.34
C ASP A 586 -11.15 -1.84 21.98
N SER A 587 -12.08 -2.29 22.83
CA SER A 587 -12.11 -3.65 23.42
C SER A 587 -11.27 -3.85 24.70
N GLY A 588 -11.10 -2.79 25.51
CA GLY A 588 -10.63 -2.95 26.89
C GLY A 588 -11.53 -3.90 27.71
N ARG A 589 -11.16 -4.23 28.96
CA ARG A 589 -11.87 -5.20 29.83
C ARG A 589 -13.41 -5.06 29.84
N TYR A 590 -13.92 -3.83 29.69
CA TYR A 590 -15.35 -3.52 29.68
C TYR A 590 -15.86 -2.96 28.34
N GLY A 591 -15.03 -2.98 27.30
CA GLY A 591 -15.33 -2.43 25.98
C GLY A 591 -15.66 -0.93 25.98
N HIS A 592 -16.17 -0.45 24.84
CA HIS A 592 -16.59 0.95 24.67
C HIS A 592 -17.76 1.35 25.58
N TRP A 593 -18.60 0.38 25.95
CA TRP A 593 -19.84 0.59 26.70
C TRP A 593 -19.65 0.60 28.22
N GLY A 594 -18.46 0.25 28.71
CA GLY A 594 -18.17 0.17 30.14
C GLY A 594 -18.88 -1.01 30.82
N ASN A 595 -18.90 -1.00 32.15
CA ASN A 595 -19.41 -2.12 32.94
C ASN A 595 -20.83 -1.91 33.49
N GLN A 596 -21.56 -0.95 32.92
CA GLN A 596 -22.89 -0.57 33.37
C GLN A 596 -23.93 -0.97 32.33
N ASN A 597 -25.07 -1.46 32.81
CA ASN A 597 -26.18 -1.92 31.98
C ASN A 597 -27.41 -1.01 32.14
N GLU A 598 -28.48 -1.30 31.41
CA GLU A 598 -29.69 -0.48 31.42
C GLU A 598 -30.33 -0.37 32.81
N ALA A 599 -30.26 -1.43 33.63
CA ALA A 599 -30.75 -1.40 35.01
C ALA A 599 -29.97 -0.40 35.89
N THR A 600 -28.69 -0.17 35.59
CA THR A 600 -27.86 0.80 36.33
C THR A 600 -28.33 2.24 36.08
N TRP A 601 -28.88 2.52 34.90
CA TRP A 601 -29.29 3.86 34.46
C TRP A 601 -30.80 4.10 34.51
N ALA A 602 -31.59 3.09 34.87
CA ALA A 602 -33.04 3.19 34.93
C ALA A 602 -33.47 4.24 35.99
N SER A 603 -34.29 5.21 35.58
CA SER A 603 -34.77 6.28 36.45
C SER A 603 -36.12 6.84 36.01
N ASP A 604 -37.06 6.87 36.95
CA ASP A 604 -38.39 7.47 36.79
C ASP A 604 -38.42 8.99 37.00
N ALA A 605 -37.26 9.64 37.17
CA ALA A 605 -37.18 11.06 37.49
C ALA A 605 -37.92 11.95 36.49
N TRP A 606 -37.95 11.58 35.20
CA TRP A 606 -38.71 12.30 34.17
C TRP A 606 -40.20 12.36 34.45
N ASN A 607 -40.78 11.27 34.98
CA ASN A 607 -42.20 11.22 35.34
C ASN A 607 -42.53 12.06 36.58
N ALA A 608 -41.53 12.46 37.36
CA ALA A 608 -41.68 13.40 38.47
C ALA A 608 -41.59 14.87 38.04
N THR A 609 -41.25 15.15 36.78
CA THR A 609 -41.19 16.51 36.23
C THR A 609 -42.54 16.97 35.67
N MET A 610 -42.69 18.28 35.43
CA MET A 610 -43.83 18.81 34.69
C MET A 610 -43.64 18.57 33.19
N LEU A 611 -44.36 17.58 32.65
CA LEU A 611 -44.27 17.18 31.24
C LEU A 611 -44.89 18.19 30.24
N GLY A 612 -45.46 19.30 30.72
CA GLY A 612 -46.18 20.24 29.87
C GLY A 612 -47.49 19.66 29.34
N SER A 613 -47.99 20.25 28.25
CA SER A 613 -49.30 19.91 27.66
C SER A 613 -49.22 19.15 26.33
N MET A 614 -48.01 18.86 25.85
CA MET A 614 -47.79 18.16 24.58
C MET A 614 -46.52 17.34 24.65
N GLN A 615 -46.61 16.09 24.20
CA GLN A 615 -45.48 15.17 24.07
C GLN A 615 -45.58 14.44 22.73
N SER A 616 -44.43 14.10 22.14
CA SER A 616 -44.38 13.37 20.88
C SER A 616 -43.41 12.21 20.96
N GLY A 617 -43.79 11.08 20.39
CA GLY A 617 -42.99 9.87 20.40
C GLY A 617 -43.80 8.65 19.96
N VAL A 618 -43.25 7.48 20.19
CA VAL A 618 -43.98 6.22 20.02
C VAL A 618 -45.00 6.11 21.14
N PHE A 619 -46.27 6.40 20.88
CA PHE A 619 -47.32 6.31 21.88
C PHE A 619 -47.86 4.89 21.99
N ARG A 620 -48.00 4.37 23.21
CA ARG A 620 -48.58 3.05 23.47
C ARG A 620 -49.70 3.12 24.49
N ALA A 621 -50.90 2.72 24.10
CA ALA A 621 -52.03 2.58 25.02
C ALA A 621 -52.94 1.41 24.65
N GLY A 622 -53.01 0.40 25.52
CA GLY A 622 -53.77 -0.82 25.26
C GLY A 622 -53.24 -1.53 24.01
N GLN A 623 -54.09 -1.72 22.99
CA GLN A 623 -53.69 -2.30 21.69
C GLN A 623 -53.24 -1.24 20.67
N ALA A 624 -53.37 0.06 20.97
CA ALA A 624 -52.96 1.12 20.07
C ALA A 624 -51.46 1.39 20.21
N THR A 625 -50.73 1.36 19.09
CA THR A 625 -49.34 1.81 18.98
C THR A 625 -49.24 2.80 17.84
N VAL A 626 -48.86 4.04 18.15
CA VAL A 626 -48.70 5.11 17.15
C VAL A 626 -47.23 5.53 17.15
N THR A 627 -46.51 5.20 16.08
CA THR A 627 -45.05 5.42 15.99
C THR A 627 -44.64 6.88 16.06
N ARG A 628 -45.51 7.79 15.59
CA ARG A 628 -45.31 9.24 15.58
C ARG A 628 -46.44 9.98 16.28
N GLY A 629 -46.90 9.42 17.40
CA GLY A 629 -48.02 9.94 18.15
C GLY A 629 -47.75 11.34 18.70
N ILE A 630 -48.68 12.25 18.46
CA ILE A 630 -48.70 13.59 19.06
C ILE A 630 -49.74 13.55 20.18
N CYS A 631 -49.26 13.43 21.42
CA CYS A 631 -50.09 13.42 22.61
C CYS A 631 -50.32 14.85 23.10
N VAL A 632 -51.57 15.25 23.27
CA VAL A 632 -51.94 16.61 23.70
C VAL A 632 -52.94 16.52 24.85
N GLN A 633 -52.71 17.35 25.86
CA GLN A 633 -53.67 17.58 26.93
C GLN A 633 -54.61 18.74 26.55
N LEU A 634 -55.90 18.49 26.62
CA LEU A 634 -56.98 19.42 26.29
C LEU A 634 -57.67 19.88 27.58
N GLY A 635 -57.65 21.18 27.84
CA GLY A 635 -58.24 21.78 29.04
C GLY A 635 -57.31 21.71 30.26
N SER A 636 -57.90 21.63 31.44
CA SER A 636 -57.18 21.56 32.70
C SER A 636 -56.38 20.24 32.83
N PRO A 637 -55.30 20.20 33.64
CA PRO A 637 -54.63 18.95 33.98
C PRO A 637 -55.61 17.82 34.33
N ALA A 638 -55.43 16.71 33.63
CA ALA A 638 -56.25 15.50 33.75
C ALA A 638 -57.70 15.54 33.23
N GLU A 639 -58.12 16.62 32.56
CA GLU A 639 -59.48 16.77 32.02
C GLU A 639 -59.73 15.86 30.80
N LEU A 640 -58.90 16.00 29.77
CA LEU A 640 -58.98 15.18 28.55
C LEU A 640 -57.61 15.17 27.86
N ASN A 641 -57.21 14.02 27.34
CA ASN A 641 -55.98 13.83 26.58
C ASN A 641 -56.30 13.09 25.28
N CYS A 642 -55.56 13.35 24.21
CA CYS A 642 -55.66 12.59 22.98
C CYS A 642 -54.29 12.34 22.34
N CYS A 643 -54.21 11.30 21.51
CA CYS A 643 -53.07 11.02 20.65
C CYS A 643 -53.52 11.13 19.19
N TYR A 644 -52.92 12.08 18.47
CA TYR A 644 -53.09 12.25 17.04
C TYR A 644 -52.01 11.50 16.28
N ASP A 645 -52.42 10.73 15.27
CA ASP A 645 -51.52 10.05 14.35
C ASP A 645 -51.40 10.89 13.06
N PRO A 646 -50.24 11.50 12.81
CA PRO A 646 -50.01 12.30 11.62
C PRO A 646 -49.94 11.47 10.33
N ASP A 647 -49.71 10.17 10.41
CA ASP A 647 -49.61 9.32 9.22
C ASP A 647 -51.00 8.89 8.72
N THR A 648 -51.95 8.66 9.63
CA THR A 648 -53.35 8.33 9.28
C THR A 648 -54.30 9.53 9.33
N LEU A 649 -53.82 10.68 9.83
CA LEU A 649 -54.60 11.91 10.04
C LEU A 649 -55.81 11.72 10.96
N THR A 650 -55.72 10.83 11.94
CA THR A 650 -56.83 10.49 12.85
C THR A 650 -56.40 10.52 14.33
N TYR A 651 -57.38 10.66 15.22
CA TYR A 651 -57.16 10.50 16.66
C TYR A 651 -57.27 9.03 17.03
N GLN A 652 -56.14 8.43 17.38
CA GLN A 652 -56.02 7.00 17.65
C GLN A 652 -56.36 6.64 19.10
N ALA A 653 -56.26 7.60 20.02
CA ALA A 653 -56.65 7.40 21.42
C ALA A 653 -57.14 8.69 22.07
N ILE A 654 -58.09 8.55 23.00
CA ILE A 654 -58.58 9.63 23.87
C ILE A 654 -58.73 9.04 25.29
N TRP A 655 -58.22 9.74 26.31
CA TRP A 655 -58.31 9.30 27.70
C TRP A 655 -58.48 10.48 28.67
N LYS A 656 -58.85 10.17 29.92
CA LYS A 656 -58.96 11.13 31.03
C LYS A 656 -58.02 10.72 32.16
N GLY A 657 -57.71 11.64 33.07
CA GLY A 657 -56.72 11.39 34.11
C GLY A 657 -55.31 11.84 33.69
N GLY A 658 -54.27 11.30 34.34
CA GLY A 658 -52.88 11.70 34.10
C GLY A 658 -52.47 11.71 32.62
N PHE A 659 -51.44 12.50 32.31
CA PHE A 659 -50.87 12.57 30.97
C PHE A 659 -50.00 11.33 30.66
N VAL A 660 -49.20 11.36 29.60
CA VAL A 660 -48.28 10.26 29.23
C VAL A 660 -47.16 10.07 30.25
N LYS A 661 -46.49 8.91 30.20
CA LYS A 661 -45.34 8.60 31.08
C LYS A 661 -44.20 8.03 30.25
N PHE A 662 -42.97 8.28 30.69
CA PHE A 662 -41.79 7.67 30.09
C PHE A 662 -41.46 6.36 30.81
N SER A 663 -40.95 5.38 30.08
CA SER A 663 -40.28 4.23 30.70
C SER A 663 -39.08 4.69 31.53
N SER A 664 -38.84 4.02 32.66
CA SER A 664 -37.65 4.25 33.49
C SER A 664 -36.36 3.94 32.73
N VAL A 665 -36.43 3.09 31.70
CA VAL A 665 -35.30 2.73 30.84
C VAL A 665 -35.22 3.67 29.64
N ARG A 666 -34.07 4.34 29.49
CA ARG A 666 -33.78 5.31 28.42
C ARG A 666 -34.86 6.40 28.22
N HIS A 667 -35.62 6.71 29.26
CA HIS A 667 -36.61 7.79 29.28
C HIS A 667 -37.60 7.71 28.11
N GLY A 668 -38.14 6.52 27.84
CA GLY A 668 -39.11 6.28 26.78
C GLY A 668 -38.55 6.32 25.35
N PHE A 669 -37.23 6.43 25.15
CA PHE A 669 -36.62 6.40 23.82
C PHE A 669 -36.85 5.06 23.08
N LEU A 670 -36.79 3.94 23.80
CA LEU A 670 -37.05 2.60 23.23
C LEU A 670 -38.50 2.16 23.44
N ASP A 671 -39.02 2.41 24.64
CA ASP A 671 -40.32 1.90 25.06
C ASP A 671 -41.49 2.83 24.75
N GLY A 672 -41.21 4.06 24.31
CA GLY A 672 -42.24 5.05 23.99
C GLY A 672 -42.84 5.77 25.20
N LEU A 673 -43.96 6.45 24.92
CA LEU A 673 -44.83 7.22 25.81
C LEU A 673 -46.04 6.42 26.30
#